data_AF-B9WE29-F1
#
_entry.id   AF-B9WE29-F1
#
_cell.length_a   1.000
_cell.length_b   1.000
_cell.length_c   1.000
_cell.angle_alpha   90.00
_cell.angle_beta   90.00
_cell.angle_gamma   90.00
#
_symmetry.space_group_name_H-M   'P 1'
#
loop_
_entity.id
_entity.type
_entity.pdbx_description
1 polymer ?
#
loop_
_entity_poly.entity_id
_entity_poly.type
_entity_poly.pdbx_seq_one_letter_code
_entity_poly.pdbx_strand_id
1 'polypeptide(L)'
;MGKSLVTAEAVTKLLRSKDTSITEIVHTANSLLNDELDIYLPGKEVFVLNLLCDRLNDKSNGKFGTWKFNKDVWSLLLSVWSKLNHQKVDRQRVIQKLKTIEIIFIVLQHSNDNEVFSKLFEFLGILFQESYIIADENSAIQLLKCFVEHMDVLQSNESIVTWTELVRDIYIRACSKISLEGSKKFYSKFFEDCCFPLVDYLAISECSSVSPIFKELLIQGVFNSDSTKFYQSSLERDLKKKEVKEESLIYLYTLTVQLLSAKHMTICEGVYSIMASKSPDLAEKLLSILASSKKTISQSFIESIYKVEIADKPFKQLNWDMVKHIFAIDSELAINKSGFLFKTYKSEFQLDDKVVPVAEVIVDGFARNRELSDFFIKVWPKAIKRDEVWESDEFIYIVSQHVKTFSGKQLIAVIESSFNVDKGSQRAIFTAITKGLTNSSVNLVDAVKPTLLDQDSYFNAIENFWSIRYYLLCLYGADFTIAKQNLKQNIDLYYHFTIFRLLELQVVKDYSKSDQKYFIACIEGEKEMIPQVFKRWLVIFNKFFDTDSLIKLISIGYSDIEFGDVFFEQPKLTTSLLKFIAENLQARMDLIASIPIVCFNKSFKKELLNGLFTLFTSNPTKETLENMHYLLGQPTYSSVLETKFDNLLKLLTVGTDESKLIAYNVIKIVWRNNVQQIKNEENHKYVNDAISKLNSYLDSKPQQIISTELEAILIILTNTKEEGLSENMEAELNELNDKFTNYCIETLNDCKTEDLTTIKWLLQTLVMLPSKSSTFENVISCVKRLDSKILKDASIQSTLFQLICKTTDLNHKSLVYVLSLFVSLQPGLNTELYDVLKLLFQKLSKHSQLYFEVFDFFTGSIGTVPVEFSLSFAQIASIFLSTVPKDTSANRYNSKCFTFYVNALQSENECVTMQILTSLKDLLTNQSWVFKQNLLEITLVIVKIGSQRINSFTNQEKIYILSTQIVSHILLYHRFKIATRHHLILNVMSSLLECLADGNSKLSSNAEAASAYARLLSNLCEPSERVGDKMSHLTTSASYFKKLLRKYLSVLLSNYIYFNLKYTFTRAVNDAIMPGIYSVFAVLSQNELRVVNASLDYGGKAFYKTLYNDYKDHGKWKDQ
;
A
#
# COMPACT_ATOMS: atom_id res chain seq x y z
N MET A 1 29.02 -58.34 -29.60
CA MET A 1 28.41 -59.08 -30.73
C MET A 1 27.19 -58.32 -31.19
N GLY A 2 27.27 -57.63 -32.33
CA GLY A 2 26.17 -56.83 -32.87
C GLY A 2 25.05 -57.72 -33.42
N LYS A 3 23.85 -57.62 -32.84
CA LYS A 3 22.64 -58.19 -33.44
C LYS A 3 22.18 -57.22 -34.52
N SER A 4 22.08 -57.68 -35.77
CA SER A 4 21.53 -56.86 -36.85
C SER A 4 20.04 -56.60 -36.57
N LEU A 5 19.66 -55.35 -36.29
CA LEU A 5 18.29 -54.92 -36.02
C LEU A 5 17.49 -54.74 -37.32
N VAL A 6 17.31 -55.82 -38.09
CA VAL A 6 16.72 -55.79 -39.45
C VAL A 6 15.22 -56.14 -39.44
N THR A 7 14.65 -56.54 -38.30
CA THR A 7 13.22 -56.89 -38.20
C THR A 7 12.55 -56.22 -36.99
N ALA A 8 11.25 -55.92 -37.12
CA ALA A 8 10.44 -55.37 -36.01
C ALA A 8 10.41 -56.32 -34.79
N GLU A 9 10.45 -57.63 -34.99
CA GLU A 9 10.57 -58.62 -33.91
C GLU A 9 11.92 -58.49 -33.18
N ALA A 10 13.02 -58.34 -33.91
CA ALA A 10 14.35 -58.17 -33.30
C ALA A 10 14.42 -56.89 -32.46
N VAL A 11 13.85 -55.78 -32.96
CA VAL A 11 13.81 -54.50 -32.25
C VAL A 11 12.92 -54.56 -31.01
N THR A 12 11.69 -55.08 -31.12
CA THR A 12 10.80 -55.22 -29.95
C THR A 12 11.34 -56.19 -28.90
N LYS A 13 12.04 -57.26 -29.30
CA LYS A 13 12.74 -58.19 -28.40
C LYS A 13 13.91 -57.53 -27.69
N LEU A 14 14.66 -56.66 -28.36
CA LEU A 14 15.73 -55.86 -27.74
C LEU A 14 15.16 -54.89 -26.71
N LEU A 15 14.14 -54.10 -27.07
CA LEU A 15 13.50 -53.14 -26.17
C LEU A 15 12.87 -53.80 -24.93
N ARG A 16 12.46 -55.06 -25.03
CA ARG A 16 11.92 -55.86 -23.91
C ARG A 16 12.96 -56.65 -23.13
N SER A 17 14.21 -56.70 -23.61
CA SER A 17 15.30 -57.51 -23.04
C SER A 17 15.62 -57.12 -21.59
N LYS A 18 15.97 -58.11 -20.77
CA LYS A 18 16.49 -57.88 -19.40
C LYS A 18 18.00 -57.69 -19.36
N ASP A 19 18.70 -58.06 -20.43
CA ASP A 19 20.17 -58.15 -20.47
C ASP A 19 20.83 -57.04 -21.29
N THR A 20 20.01 -56.18 -21.90
CA THR A 20 20.44 -55.02 -22.67
C THR A 20 20.57 -53.79 -21.76
N SER A 21 21.57 -52.93 -21.96
CA SER A 21 21.74 -51.74 -21.14
C SER A 21 20.63 -50.70 -21.38
N ILE A 22 20.33 -49.87 -20.39
CA ILE A 22 19.34 -48.78 -20.52
C ILE A 22 19.74 -47.84 -21.66
N THR A 23 21.03 -47.53 -21.80
CA THR A 23 21.56 -46.67 -22.86
C THR A 23 21.28 -47.24 -24.27
N GLU A 24 21.49 -48.53 -24.48
CA GLU A 24 21.22 -49.20 -25.76
C GLU A 24 19.72 -49.29 -26.05
N ILE A 25 18.89 -49.51 -25.02
CA ILE A 25 17.43 -49.52 -25.15
C ILE A 25 16.90 -48.13 -25.51
N VAL A 26 17.33 -47.08 -24.81
CA VAL A 26 16.89 -45.70 -25.08
C VAL A 26 17.36 -45.25 -26.45
N HIS A 27 18.60 -45.56 -26.84
CA HIS A 27 19.09 -45.29 -28.19
C HIS A 27 18.24 -45.98 -29.26
N THR A 28 17.99 -47.29 -29.10
CA THR A 28 17.17 -48.06 -30.05
C THR A 28 15.72 -47.55 -30.12
N ALA A 29 15.14 -47.14 -28.99
CA ALA A 29 13.80 -46.58 -28.94
C ALA A 29 13.73 -45.23 -29.67
N ASN A 30 14.73 -44.37 -29.49
CA ASN A 30 14.82 -43.10 -30.21
C ASN A 30 14.99 -43.33 -31.72
N SER A 31 15.89 -44.22 -32.15
CA SER A 31 16.06 -44.54 -33.57
C SER A 31 14.80 -45.14 -34.20
N LEU A 32 14.03 -45.94 -33.46
CA LEU A 32 12.70 -46.42 -33.90
C LEU A 32 11.70 -45.26 -34.06
N LEU A 33 11.64 -44.35 -33.09
CA LEU A 33 10.71 -43.22 -33.12
C LEU A 33 11.10 -42.19 -34.19
N ASN A 34 12.38 -42.08 -34.53
CA ASN A 34 12.93 -41.14 -35.53
C ASN A 34 12.98 -41.71 -36.95
N ASP A 35 12.49 -42.94 -37.16
CA ASP A 35 12.52 -43.62 -38.47
C ASP A 35 13.95 -43.84 -39.02
N GLU A 36 14.94 -43.96 -38.12
CA GLU A 36 16.34 -44.26 -38.47
C GLU A 36 16.57 -45.77 -38.69
N LEU A 37 15.64 -46.61 -38.20
CA LEU A 37 15.64 -48.04 -38.42
C LEU A 37 14.73 -48.36 -39.60
N ASP A 38 15.25 -49.07 -40.61
CA ASP A 38 14.50 -49.53 -41.79
C ASP A 38 13.57 -50.71 -41.44
N ILE A 39 12.56 -50.44 -40.59
CA ILE A 39 11.57 -51.42 -40.12
C ILE A 39 10.17 -50.78 -40.00
N TYR A 40 9.13 -51.56 -40.30
CA TYR A 40 7.75 -51.13 -40.15
C TYR A 40 7.12 -51.71 -38.87
N LEU A 41 6.81 -50.83 -37.89
CA LEU A 41 6.09 -51.18 -36.66
C LEU A 41 4.86 -50.26 -36.47
N PRO A 42 3.64 -50.74 -36.75
CA PRO A 42 2.41 -49.96 -36.56
C PRO A 42 2.22 -49.53 -35.10
N GLY A 43 1.93 -48.25 -34.87
CA GLY A 43 1.70 -47.73 -33.51
C GLY A 43 2.94 -47.78 -32.62
N LYS A 44 4.14 -47.65 -33.20
CA LYS A 44 5.43 -47.66 -32.49
C LYS A 44 5.46 -46.69 -31.30
N GLU A 45 4.83 -45.53 -31.40
CA GLU A 45 4.75 -44.52 -30.33
C GLU A 45 3.93 -45.05 -29.14
N VAL A 46 2.77 -45.65 -29.41
CA VAL A 46 1.92 -46.27 -28.39
C VAL A 46 2.61 -47.48 -27.76
N PHE A 47 3.37 -48.25 -28.54
CA PHE A 47 4.17 -49.36 -28.03
C PHE A 47 5.26 -48.88 -27.06
N VAL A 48 6.04 -47.85 -27.44
CA VAL A 48 7.10 -47.31 -26.57
C VAL A 48 6.50 -46.68 -25.31
N LEU A 49 5.36 -45.99 -25.41
CA LEU A 49 4.67 -45.45 -24.23
C LEU A 49 4.22 -46.55 -23.26
N ASN A 50 3.64 -47.64 -23.77
CA ASN A 50 3.27 -48.78 -22.91
C ASN A 50 4.51 -49.42 -22.27
N LEU A 51 5.60 -49.58 -23.02
CA LEU A 51 6.87 -50.09 -22.47
C LEU A 51 7.37 -49.21 -21.33
N LEU A 52 7.38 -47.88 -21.50
CA LEU A 52 7.80 -46.95 -20.46
C LEU A 52 6.91 -47.02 -19.23
N CYS A 53 5.58 -47.06 -19.40
CA CYS A 53 4.65 -47.25 -18.29
C CYS A 53 4.92 -48.56 -17.53
N ASP A 54 5.14 -49.66 -18.24
CA ASP A 54 5.40 -50.97 -17.62
C ASP A 54 6.72 -50.97 -16.83
N ARG A 55 7.76 -50.31 -17.36
CA ARG A 55 9.09 -50.26 -16.73
C ARG A 55 9.16 -49.29 -15.56
N LEU A 56 8.57 -48.11 -15.67
CA LEU A 56 8.52 -47.12 -14.60
C LEU A 56 7.67 -47.61 -13.41
N ASN A 57 6.65 -48.41 -13.68
CA ASN A 57 5.84 -49.06 -12.64
C ASN A 57 6.55 -50.24 -11.94
N ASP A 58 7.71 -50.72 -12.42
CA ASP A 58 8.44 -51.84 -11.81
C ASP A 58 9.04 -51.41 -10.46
N LYS A 59 8.73 -52.19 -9.42
CA LYS A 59 9.14 -51.95 -8.03
C LYS A 59 10.26 -52.89 -7.57
N SER A 60 10.69 -53.82 -8.41
CA SER A 60 11.76 -54.75 -8.05
C SER A 60 13.09 -54.03 -7.89
N ASN A 61 13.94 -54.48 -6.96
CA ASN A 61 15.35 -54.08 -6.88
C ASN A 61 16.20 -54.68 -8.04
N GLY A 62 15.55 -55.17 -9.09
CA GLY A 62 16.19 -55.75 -10.27
C GLY A 62 16.52 -54.70 -11.33
N LYS A 63 17.02 -55.17 -12.48
CA LYS A 63 17.51 -54.33 -13.59
C LYS A 63 16.50 -53.34 -14.17
N PHE A 64 15.19 -53.53 -13.96
CA PHE A 64 14.14 -52.62 -14.44
C PHE A 64 13.76 -51.54 -13.42
N GLY A 65 13.90 -51.81 -12.13
CA GLY A 65 13.63 -50.82 -11.08
C GLY A 65 14.58 -49.61 -11.13
N THR A 66 15.71 -49.71 -11.83
CA THR A 66 16.66 -48.61 -11.98
C THR A 66 16.27 -47.58 -13.05
N TRP A 67 15.27 -47.87 -13.89
CA TRP A 67 14.88 -47.00 -15.02
C TRP A 67 14.41 -45.61 -14.58
N LYS A 68 13.68 -45.53 -13.47
CA LYS A 68 13.17 -44.26 -12.90
C LYS A 68 14.25 -43.32 -12.38
N PHE A 69 15.48 -43.83 -12.19
CA PHE A 69 16.65 -43.03 -11.78
C PHE A 69 17.56 -42.64 -12.96
N ASN A 70 17.12 -42.88 -14.20
CA ASN A 70 17.90 -42.54 -15.38
C ASN A 70 17.23 -41.39 -16.16
N LYS A 71 17.96 -40.29 -16.39
CA LYS A 71 17.46 -39.10 -17.07
C LYS A 71 17.02 -39.33 -18.53
N ASP A 72 17.67 -40.28 -19.22
CA ASP A 72 17.41 -40.56 -20.63
C ASP A 72 16.06 -41.26 -20.81
N VAL A 73 15.61 -42.02 -19.79
CA VAL A 73 14.28 -42.64 -19.75
C VAL A 73 13.18 -41.57 -19.67
N TRP A 74 13.34 -40.58 -18.80
CA TRP A 74 12.39 -39.45 -18.69
C TRP A 74 12.40 -38.59 -19.95
N SER A 75 13.56 -38.39 -20.56
CA SER A 75 13.69 -37.68 -21.85
C SER A 75 12.99 -38.44 -22.99
N LEU A 76 13.07 -39.77 -23.02
CA LEU A 76 12.34 -40.60 -23.96
C LEU A 76 10.83 -40.52 -23.74
N LEU A 77 10.37 -40.47 -22.48
CA LEU A 77 8.95 -40.32 -22.15
C LEU A 77 8.38 -38.99 -22.65
N LEU A 78 9.12 -37.88 -22.47
CA LEU A 78 8.78 -36.56 -23.02
C LEU A 78 8.70 -36.59 -24.56
N SER A 79 9.70 -37.21 -25.20
CA SER A 79 9.75 -37.36 -26.66
C SER A 79 8.52 -38.12 -27.20
N VAL A 80 8.19 -39.27 -26.61
CA VAL A 80 7.02 -40.07 -27.02
C VAL A 80 5.71 -39.32 -26.78
N TRP A 81 5.59 -38.59 -25.67
CA TRP A 81 4.39 -37.81 -25.37
C TRP A 81 4.07 -36.78 -26.45
N SER A 82 5.10 -36.04 -26.89
CA SER A 82 4.96 -35.01 -27.95
C SER A 82 4.59 -35.62 -29.31
N LYS A 83 5.17 -36.76 -29.69
CA LYS A 83 4.85 -37.47 -30.94
C LYS A 83 3.40 -37.98 -30.98
N LEU A 84 2.77 -38.20 -29.83
CA LEU A 84 1.37 -38.62 -29.71
C LEU A 84 0.34 -37.47 -29.70
N ASN A 85 0.74 -36.22 -29.99
CA ASN A 85 -0.15 -35.05 -29.97
C ASN A 85 -1.37 -35.17 -30.91
N HIS A 86 -1.26 -35.92 -32.01
CA HIS A 86 -2.35 -36.16 -32.96
C HIS A 86 -3.30 -37.29 -32.52
N GLN A 87 -2.92 -38.11 -31.53
CA GLN A 87 -3.66 -39.28 -31.05
C GLN A 87 -4.02 -39.15 -29.55
N LYS A 88 -4.68 -38.02 -29.19
CA LYS A 88 -4.96 -37.65 -27.79
C LYS A 88 -5.75 -38.70 -27.00
N VAL A 89 -6.67 -39.42 -27.64
CA VAL A 89 -7.53 -40.42 -26.97
C VAL A 89 -6.71 -41.64 -26.53
N ASP A 90 -5.86 -42.19 -27.40
CA ASP A 90 -5.02 -43.35 -27.09
C ASP A 90 -3.92 -42.98 -26.08
N ARG A 91 -3.34 -41.78 -26.23
CA ARG A 91 -2.40 -41.19 -25.27
C ARG A 91 -2.99 -41.15 -23.85
N GLN A 92 -4.22 -40.63 -23.72
CA GLN A 92 -4.90 -40.51 -22.42
C GLN A 92 -5.25 -41.87 -21.81
N ARG A 93 -5.58 -42.87 -22.65
CA ARG A 93 -5.89 -44.22 -22.18
C ARG A 93 -4.66 -44.94 -21.63
N VAL A 94 -3.51 -44.82 -22.29
CA VAL A 94 -2.28 -45.53 -21.88
C VAL A 94 -1.67 -44.91 -20.63
N ILE A 95 -1.64 -43.58 -20.53
CA ILE A 95 -0.97 -42.89 -19.42
C ILE A 95 -1.67 -43.10 -18.07
N GLN A 96 -2.98 -43.37 -18.07
CA GLN A 96 -3.73 -43.69 -16.85
C GLN A 96 -3.22 -44.96 -16.13
N LYS A 97 -2.43 -45.81 -16.81
CA LYS A 97 -1.76 -46.97 -16.19
C LYS A 97 -0.53 -46.59 -15.36
N LEU A 98 0.03 -45.40 -15.58
CA LEU A 98 1.23 -44.94 -14.89
C LEU A 98 0.89 -44.53 -13.46
N LYS A 99 1.58 -45.09 -12.47
CA LYS A 99 1.40 -44.75 -11.05
C LYS A 99 2.24 -43.53 -10.69
N THR A 100 1.92 -42.38 -11.29
CA THR A 100 2.77 -41.18 -11.30
C THR A 100 3.21 -40.75 -9.89
N ILE A 101 2.28 -40.60 -8.94
CA ILE A 101 2.60 -40.13 -7.57
C ILE A 101 3.52 -41.12 -6.84
N GLU A 102 3.27 -42.44 -6.99
CA GLU A 102 4.12 -43.48 -6.38
C GLU A 102 5.54 -43.47 -6.96
N ILE A 103 5.69 -43.23 -8.26
CA ILE A 103 7.00 -43.16 -8.93
C ILE A 103 7.79 -41.95 -8.42
N ILE A 104 7.16 -40.78 -8.34
CA ILE A 104 7.79 -39.54 -7.85
C ILE A 104 8.30 -39.72 -6.43
N PHE A 105 7.47 -40.31 -5.56
CA PHE A 105 7.85 -40.65 -4.19
C PHE A 105 9.12 -41.51 -4.15
N ILE A 106 9.21 -42.57 -4.96
CA ILE A 106 10.39 -43.44 -4.99
C ILE A 106 11.62 -42.68 -5.48
N VAL A 107 11.47 -41.82 -6.49
CA VAL A 107 12.57 -41.05 -7.07
C VAL A 107 13.09 -40.00 -6.07
N LEU A 108 12.21 -39.25 -5.40
CA LEU A 108 12.59 -38.28 -4.37
C LEU A 108 13.37 -38.93 -3.23
N GLN A 109 12.98 -40.13 -2.79
CA GLN A 109 13.64 -40.80 -1.66
C GLN A 109 15.00 -41.43 -1.96
N HIS A 110 15.29 -41.79 -3.22
CA HIS A 110 16.46 -42.62 -3.56
C HIS A 110 17.39 -41.99 -4.61
N SER A 111 17.04 -40.83 -5.16
CA SER A 111 17.86 -40.08 -6.13
C SER A 111 18.38 -38.80 -5.49
N ASN A 112 19.60 -38.41 -5.83
CA ASN A 112 20.13 -37.05 -5.60
C ASN A 112 20.50 -36.37 -6.93
N ASP A 113 20.06 -36.94 -8.05
CA ASP A 113 20.39 -36.44 -9.39
C ASP A 113 19.41 -35.34 -9.83
N ASN A 114 19.91 -34.11 -9.85
CA ASN A 114 19.16 -32.93 -10.28
C ASN A 114 18.66 -33.01 -11.73
N GLU A 115 19.35 -33.73 -12.62
CA GLU A 115 18.91 -33.89 -14.01
C GLU A 115 17.70 -34.82 -14.10
N VAL A 116 17.64 -35.85 -13.25
CA VAL A 116 16.47 -36.73 -13.14
C VAL A 116 15.27 -35.97 -12.60
N PHE A 117 15.45 -35.17 -11.55
CA PHE A 117 14.37 -34.35 -10.99
C PHE A 117 13.84 -33.35 -12.01
N SER A 118 14.72 -32.67 -12.74
CA SER A 118 14.33 -31.74 -13.79
C SER A 118 13.41 -32.39 -14.83
N LYS A 119 13.80 -33.54 -15.39
CA LYS A 119 12.99 -34.23 -16.40
C LYS A 119 11.70 -34.83 -15.86
N LEU A 120 11.71 -35.30 -14.61
CA LEU A 120 10.52 -35.82 -13.95
C LEU A 120 9.50 -34.71 -13.68
N PHE A 121 9.91 -33.57 -13.12
CA PHE A 121 9.00 -32.46 -12.83
C PHE A 121 8.54 -31.75 -14.13
N GLU A 122 9.37 -31.71 -15.17
CA GLU A 122 8.96 -31.28 -16.52
C GLU A 122 7.81 -32.14 -17.04
N PHE A 123 7.95 -33.47 -16.98
CA PHE A 123 6.88 -34.38 -17.41
C PHE A 123 5.63 -34.27 -16.53
N LEU A 124 5.80 -34.12 -15.21
CA LEU A 124 4.68 -33.94 -14.28
C LEU A 124 3.89 -32.66 -14.57
N GLY A 125 4.58 -31.57 -14.90
CA GLY A 125 3.96 -30.30 -15.29
C GLY A 125 3.08 -30.45 -16.54
N ILE A 126 3.61 -31.11 -17.58
CA ILE A 126 2.85 -31.42 -18.79
C ILE A 126 1.64 -32.30 -18.46
N LEU A 127 1.83 -33.34 -17.66
CA LEU A 127 0.76 -34.27 -17.28
C LEU A 127 -0.36 -33.57 -16.49
N PHE A 128 -0.01 -32.63 -15.61
CA PHE A 128 -0.96 -31.86 -14.81
C PHE A 128 -1.82 -30.91 -15.66
N GLN A 129 -1.28 -30.38 -16.75
CA GLN A 129 -1.97 -29.50 -17.70
C GLN A 129 -2.82 -30.27 -18.72
N GLU A 130 -2.30 -31.39 -19.24
CA GLU A 130 -2.90 -32.09 -20.38
C GLU A 130 -3.73 -33.32 -20.01
N SER A 131 -3.67 -33.80 -18.77
CA SER A 131 -4.33 -35.04 -18.35
C SER A 131 -4.90 -34.99 -16.92
N TYR A 132 -5.61 -36.05 -16.53
CA TYR A 132 -6.14 -36.19 -15.18
C TYR A 132 -5.17 -37.01 -14.31
N ILE A 133 -4.58 -36.37 -13.30
CA ILE A 133 -3.74 -37.06 -12.30
C ILE A 133 -4.65 -37.61 -11.19
N ILE A 134 -4.63 -38.92 -11.01
CA ILE A 134 -5.32 -39.60 -9.90
C ILE A 134 -4.42 -39.51 -8.67
N ALA A 135 -4.69 -38.54 -7.80
CA ALA A 135 -4.13 -38.47 -6.45
C ALA A 135 -5.27 -38.56 -5.43
N ASP A 136 -5.14 -39.49 -4.48
CA ASP A 136 -5.91 -39.50 -3.23
C ASP A 136 -5.16 -38.72 -2.15
N GLU A 137 -5.88 -38.39 -1.07
CA GLU A 137 -5.37 -37.65 0.08
C GLU A 137 -4.06 -38.19 0.67
N ASN A 138 -3.92 -39.52 0.81
CA ASN A 138 -2.72 -40.09 1.42
C ASN A 138 -1.52 -39.94 0.48
N SER A 139 -1.73 -40.22 -0.80
CA SER A 139 -0.68 -40.09 -1.82
C SER A 139 -0.20 -38.64 -1.94
N ALA A 140 -1.11 -37.66 -1.82
CA ALA A 140 -0.77 -36.25 -1.81
C ALA A 140 0.03 -35.83 -0.56
N ILE A 141 -0.37 -36.30 0.64
CA ILE A 141 0.39 -36.05 1.89
C ILE A 141 1.79 -36.66 1.80
N GLN A 142 1.93 -37.90 1.32
CA GLN A 142 3.25 -38.54 1.19
C GLN A 142 4.15 -37.82 0.19
N LEU A 143 3.59 -37.33 -0.93
CA LEU A 143 4.34 -36.53 -1.89
C LEU A 143 4.86 -35.24 -1.24
N LEU A 144 4.00 -34.50 -0.53
CA LEU A 144 4.38 -33.27 0.16
C LEU A 144 5.45 -33.53 1.21
N LYS A 145 5.27 -34.56 2.05
CA LYS A 145 6.27 -34.97 3.04
C LYS A 145 7.64 -35.21 2.41
N CYS A 146 7.72 -36.10 1.43
CA CYS A 146 8.99 -36.46 0.81
C CYS A 146 9.64 -35.28 0.09
N PHE A 147 8.84 -34.41 -0.51
CA PHE A 147 9.34 -33.19 -1.15
C PHE A 147 9.96 -32.24 -0.12
N VAL A 148 9.27 -31.96 0.99
CA VAL A 148 9.75 -31.06 2.06
C VAL A 148 11.01 -31.63 2.73
N GLU A 149 11.03 -32.94 3.02
CA GLU A 149 12.19 -33.62 3.62
C GLU A 149 13.44 -33.60 2.73
N HIS A 150 13.29 -33.45 1.41
CA HIS A 150 14.41 -33.37 0.46
C HIS A 150 14.74 -31.94 0.01
N MET A 151 14.14 -30.91 0.63
CA MET A 151 14.34 -29.51 0.21
C MET A 151 15.81 -29.08 0.27
N ASP A 152 16.58 -29.55 1.25
CA ASP A 152 18.00 -29.21 1.38
C ASP A 152 18.82 -29.60 0.13
N VAL A 153 18.45 -30.69 -0.54
CA VAL A 153 19.10 -31.15 -1.78
C VAL A 153 18.54 -30.39 -3.00
N LEU A 154 17.24 -30.09 -2.98
CA LEU A 154 16.54 -29.48 -4.11
C LEU A 154 16.77 -27.96 -4.22
N GLN A 155 17.17 -27.29 -3.14
CA GLN A 155 17.39 -25.83 -3.08
C GLN A 155 18.44 -25.30 -4.06
N SER A 156 19.36 -26.13 -4.54
CA SER A 156 20.37 -25.71 -5.52
C SER A 156 19.82 -25.53 -6.94
N ASN A 157 18.53 -25.78 -7.17
CA ASN A 157 17.92 -25.76 -8.50
C ASN A 157 17.13 -24.46 -8.75
N GLU A 158 17.39 -23.81 -9.88
CA GLU A 158 16.64 -22.62 -10.32
C GLU A 158 15.13 -22.88 -10.47
N SER A 159 14.72 -24.14 -10.68
CA SER A 159 13.31 -24.55 -10.86
C SER A 159 12.58 -24.92 -9.57
N ILE A 160 13.19 -24.76 -8.39
CA ILE A 160 12.59 -25.25 -7.13
C ILE A 160 11.23 -24.61 -6.81
N VAL A 161 11.04 -23.33 -7.15
CA VAL A 161 9.78 -22.61 -6.94
C VAL A 161 8.67 -23.26 -7.77
N THR A 162 8.91 -23.51 -9.05
CA THR A 162 7.90 -24.11 -9.95
C THR A 162 7.56 -25.53 -9.56
N TRP A 163 8.53 -26.30 -9.07
CA TRP A 163 8.29 -27.64 -8.53
C TRP A 163 7.42 -27.59 -7.26
N THR A 164 7.69 -26.63 -6.38
CA THR A 164 6.91 -26.44 -5.16
C THR A 164 5.47 -26.04 -5.46
N GLU A 165 5.26 -25.13 -6.41
CA GLU A 165 3.93 -24.75 -6.89
C GLU A 165 3.17 -25.95 -7.45
N LEU A 166 3.84 -26.79 -8.25
CA LEU A 166 3.23 -28.00 -8.80
C LEU A 166 2.82 -29.01 -7.71
N VAL A 167 3.67 -29.22 -6.69
CA VAL A 167 3.34 -30.09 -5.54
C VAL A 167 2.17 -29.52 -4.74
N ARG A 168 2.16 -28.21 -4.49
CA ARG A 168 1.04 -27.50 -3.86
C ARG A 168 -0.25 -27.73 -4.65
N ASP A 169 -0.22 -27.54 -5.97
CA ASP A 169 -1.43 -27.62 -6.80
C ASP A 169 -1.98 -29.05 -6.86
N ILE A 170 -1.11 -30.06 -6.89
CA ILE A 170 -1.51 -31.47 -6.77
C ILE A 170 -2.17 -31.72 -5.41
N TYR A 171 -1.57 -31.22 -4.32
CA TYR A 171 -2.12 -31.35 -2.97
C TYR A 171 -3.50 -30.67 -2.84
N ILE A 172 -3.63 -29.41 -3.26
CA ILE A 172 -4.88 -28.65 -3.21
C ILE A 172 -5.95 -29.33 -4.05
N ARG A 173 -5.63 -29.79 -5.26
CA ARG A 173 -6.58 -30.50 -6.14
C ARG A 173 -7.03 -31.82 -5.53
N ALA A 174 -6.15 -32.56 -4.85
CA ALA A 174 -6.52 -33.79 -4.16
C ALA A 174 -7.46 -33.52 -2.97
N CYS A 175 -7.22 -32.44 -2.22
CA CYS A 175 -8.02 -32.06 -1.06
C CYS A 175 -9.35 -31.37 -1.42
N SER A 176 -9.43 -30.69 -2.56
CA SER A 176 -10.62 -29.92 -3.00
C SER A 176 -11.73 -30.75 -3.63
N LYS A 177 -11.55 -32.07 -3.79
CA LYS A 177 -12.43 -32.89 -4.63
C LYS A 177 -13.89 -32.95 -4.20
N ILE A 178 -14.26 -32.70 -2.94
CA ILE A 178 -15.66 -32.71 -2.50
C ILE A 178 -15.86 -31.75 -1.32
N SER A 179 -16.97 -31.02 -1.36
CA SER A 179 -17.55 -30.13 -0.35
C SER A 179 -17.89 -30.78 1.02
N LEU A 180 -17.01 -31.60 1.60
CA LEU A 180 -17.26 -32.33 2.86
C LEU A 180 -16.06 -32.19 3.82
N GLU A 181 -16.36 -31.91 5.10
CA GLU A 181 -15.41 -31.79 6.21
C GLU A 181 -14.31 -32.85 6.18
N GLY A 182 -13.04 -32.44 6.30
CA GLY A 182 -11.90 -33.36 6.24
C GLY A 182 -11.92 -34.40 7.38
N SER A 183 -11.57 -35.65 7.10
CA SER A 183 -11.63 -36.73 8.10
C SER A 183 -10.55 -36.59 9.20
N LYS A 184 -10.84 -37.01 10.44
CA LYS A 184 -9.85 -37.06 11.54
C LYS A 184 -8.54 -37.77 11.12
N LYS A 185 -8.67 -38.85 10.35
CA LYS A 185 -7.55 -39.67 9.87
C LYS A 185 -6.63 -38.87 8.94
N PHE A 186 -7.21 -38.04 8.08
CA PHE A 186 -6.48 -37.16 7.16
C PHE A 186 -5.63 -36.15 7.92
N TYR A 187 -6.24 -35.33 8.79
CA TYR A 187 -5.52 -34.29 9.53
C TYR A 187 -4.48 -34.85 10.50
N SER A 188 -4.80 -35.96 11.18
CA SER A 188 -3.84 -36.63 12.06
C SER A 188 -2.62 -37.13 11.29
N LYS A 189 -2.80 -37.55 10.03
CA LYS A 189 -1.72 -38.03 9.17
C LYS A 189 -0.92 -36.86 8.60
N PHE A 190 -1.56 -35.79 8.14
CA PHE A 190 -0.87 -34.55 7.75
C PHE A 190 0.01 -34.04 8.90
N PHE A 191 -0.50 -34.05 10.14
CA PHE A 191 0.26 -33.59 11.29
C PHE A 191 1.53 -34.45 11.52
N GLU A 192 1.37 -35.78 11.55
CA GLU A 192 2.46 -36.74 11.79
C GLU A 192 3.53 -36.72 10.69
N ASP A 193 3.10 -36.52 9.44
CA ASP A 193 3.95 -36.64 8.25
C ASP A 193 4.50 -35.30 7.73
N CYS A 194 3.78 -34.18 7.88
CA CYS A 194 4.14 -32.90 7.25
C CYS A 194 4.33 -31.73 8.22
N CYS A 195 3.76 -31.75 9.43
CA CYS A 195 3.77 -30.56 10.31
C CYS A 195 5.20 -30.14 10.69
N PHE A 196 5.97 -31.03 11.33
CA PHE A 196 7.34 -30.70 11.73
C PHE A 196 8.30 -30.49 10.55
N PRO A 197 8.28 -31.29 9.46
CA PRO A 197 9.08 -30.98 8.27
C PRO A 197 8.84 -29.57 7.72
N LEU A 198 7.58 -29.13 7.65
CA LEU A 198 7.24 -27.77 7.21
C LEU A 198 7.70 -26.71 8.22
N VAL A 199 7.47 -26.93 9.51
CA VAL A 199 7.86 -25.99 10.58
C VAL A 199 9.39 -25.86 10.66
N ASP A 200 10.13 -26.96 10.59
CA ASP A 200 11.58 -26.97 10.64
C ASP A 200 12.18 -26.18 9.47
N TYR A 201 11.61 -26.32 8.27
CA TYR A 201 12.01 -25.52 7.11
C TYR A 201 11.69 -24.03 7.32
N LEU A 202 10.47 -23.71 7.75
CA LEU A 202 10.00 -22.33 7.92
C LEU A 202 10.73 -21.58 9.04
N ALA A 203 11.10 -22.28 10.12
CA ALA A 203 11.84 -21.69 11.23
C ALA A 203 13.24 -21.23 10.82
N ILE A 204 13.90 -21.95 9.91
CA ILE A 204 15.25 -21.64 9.43
C ILE A 204 15.24 -20.67 8.25
N SER A 205 14.29 -20.84 7.33
CA SER A 205 14.31 -20.20 6.01
C SER A 205 13.15 -19.25 5.77
N GLU A 206 12.70 -18.48 6.76
CA GLU A 206 11.49 -17.65 6.65
C GLU A 206 11.50 -16.69 5.44
N CYS A 207 12.68 -16.26 4.97
CA CYS A 207 12.87 -15.37 3.82
C CYS A 207 13.03 -16.07 2.45
N SER A 208 12.92 -17.41 2.35
CA SER A 208 13.05 -18.09 1.05
C SER A 208 11.85 -17.84 0.13
N SER A 209 12.06 -17.89 -1.19
CA SER A 209 11.00 -17.74 -2.19
C SER A 209 9.89 -18.80 -2.08
N VAL A 210 10.18 -19.93 -1.43
CA VAL A 210 9.26 -21.06 -1.24
C VAL A 210 8.46 -20.96 0.07
N SER A 211 8.97 -20.22 1.06
CA SER A 211 8.39 -20.14 2.41
C SER A 211 6.92 -19.69 2.45
N PRO A 212 6.47 -18.73 1.62
CA PRO A 212 5.05 -18.36 1.56
C PRO A 212 4.14 -19.55 1.21
N ILE A 213 4.56 -20.40 0.27
CA ILE A 213 3.80 -21.57 -0.19
C ILE A 213 3.68 -22.61 0.93
N PHE A 214 4.78 -22.91 1.61
CA PHE A 214 4.79 -23.88 2.71
C PHE A 214 4.03 -23.38 3.95
N LYS A 215 4.10 -22.09 4.24
CA LYS A 215 3.31 -21.48 5.32
C LYS A 215 1.81 -21.59 5.03
N GLU A 216 1.39 -21.36 3.78
CA GLU A 216 0.00 -21.57 3.36
C GLU A 216 -0.45 -23.02 3.59
N LEU A 217 0.35 -23.99 3.14
CA LEU A 217 0.05 -25.42 3.31
C LEU A 217 -0.02 -25.84 4.78
N LEU A 218 0.87 -25.32 5.63
CA LEU A 218 0.86 -25.58 7.08
C LEU A 218 -0.43 -25.04 7.73
N ILE A 219 -0.82 -23.81 7.37
CA ILE A 219 -2.05 -23.18 7.88
C ILE A 219 -3.28 -24.00 7.45
N GLN A 220 -3.35 -24.37 6.17
CA GLN A 220 -4.45 -25.19 5.66
C GLN A 220 -4.52 -26.58 6.32
N GLY A 221 -3.38 -27.19 6.65
CA GLY A 221 -3.33 -28.53 7.24
C GLY A 221 -3.56 -28.59 8.75
N VAL A 222 -3.08 -27.60 9.51
CA VAL A 222 -3.06 -27.63 10.99
C VAL A 222 -4.08 -26.69 11.64
N PHE A 223 -4.36 -25.54 11.02
CA PHE A 223 -5.10 -24.45 11.64
C PHE A 223 -6.45 -24.13 10.98
N ASN A 224 -6.97 -25.05 10.16
CA ASN A 224 -8.30 -24.92 9.59
C ASN A 224 -9.38 -25.30 10.63
N SER A 225 -10.65 -24.99 10.34
CA SER A 225 -11.77 -25.22 11.27
C SER A 225 -11.95 -26.68 11.70
N ASP A 226 -11.56 -27.61 10.84
CA ASP A 226 -11.78 -29.04 11.04
C ASP A 226 -10.59 -29.70 11.74
N SER A 227 -9.36 -29.29 11.41
CA SER A 227 -8.10 -29.85 11.92
C SER A 227 -7.77 -29.40 13.33
N THR A 228 -8.18 -28.18 13.71
CA THR A 228 -7.94 -27.59 15.04
C THR A 228 -8.42 -28.51 16.18
N LYS A 229 -9.51 -29.26 15.98
CA LYS A 229 -10.07 -30.21 16.97
C LYS A 229 -9.10 -31.33 17.36
N PHE A 230 -8.13 -31.65 16.52
CA PHE A 230 -7.19 -32.76 16.71
C PHE A 230 -5.77 -32.30 17.03
N TYR A 231 -5.52 -30.99 17.03
CA TYR A 231 -4.20 -30.41 17.12
C TYR A 231 -3.45 -30.82 18.40
N GLN A 232 -4.03 -30.58 19.58
CA GLN A 232 -3.38 -30.90 20.87
C GLN A 232 -2.99 -32.38 20.98
N SER A 233 -3.94 -33.28 20.67
CA SER A 233 -3.71 -34.73 20.74
C SER A 233 -2.65 -35.21 19.74
N SER A 234 -2.54 -34.55 18.58
CA SER A 234 -1.55 -34.88 17.55
C SER A 234 -0.16 -34.38 17.96
N LEU A 235 -0.09 -33.16 18.51
CA LEU A 235 1.14 -32.56 19.02
C LEU A 235 1.74 -33.38 20.16
N GLU A 236 0.93 -33.73 21.16
CA GLU A 236 1.40 -34.52 22.31
C GLU A 236 1.96 -35.88 21.86
N ARG A 237 1.29 -36.51 20.90
CA ARG A 237 1.71 -37.80 20.34
C ARG A 237 3.04 -37.70 19.59
N ASP A 238 3.26 -36.65 18.80
CA ASP A 238 4.50 -36.49 18.04
C ASP A 238 5.68 -36.09 18.95
N LEU A 239 5.47 -35.19 19.93
CA LEU A 239 6.51 -34.79 20.88
C LEU A 239 6.96 -35.93 21.82
N LYS A 240 6.14 -36.97 21.99
CA LYS A 240 6.54 -38.22 22.66
C LYS A 240 7.45 -39.10 21.80
N LYS A 241 7.33 -39.02 20.47
CA LYS A 241 8.04 -39.90 19.52
C LYS A 241 9.32 -39.30 18.96
N LYS A 242 9.41 -37.96 18.88
CA LYS A 242 10.48 -37.24 18.18
C LYS A 242 11.05 -36.15 19.08
N GLU A 243 12.36 -35.93 18.99
CA GLU A 243 12.98 -34.70 19.48
C GLU A 243 12.78 -33.59 18.45
N VAL A 244 12.43 -32.39 18.93
CA VAL A 244 12.10 -31.23 18.10
C VAL A 244 12.97 -30.06 18.54
N LYS A 245 13.43 -29.26 17.58
CA LYS A 245 14.26 -28.06 17.83
C LYS A 245 13.45 -26.98 18.56
N GLU A 246 14.11 -26.21 19.43
CA GLU A 246 13.46 -25.14 20.19
C GLU A 246 12.86 -24.05 19.28
N GLU A 247 13.57 -23.67 18.21
CA GLU A 247 13.13 -22.69 17.22
C GLU A 247 11.81 -23.11 16.56
N SER A 248 11.67 -24.40 16.22
CA SER A 248 10.47 -24.98 15.64
C SER A 248 9.28 -24.93 16.60
N LEU A 249 9.51 -25.19 17.89
CA LEU A 249 8.47 -25.10 18.92
C LEU A 249 7.99 -23.65 19.11
N ILE A 250 8.92 -22.68 19.17
CA ILE A 250 8.59 -21.26 19.29
C ILE A 250 7.78 -20.79 18.07
N TYR A 251 8.21 -21.17 16.86
CA TYR A 251 7.52 -20.79 15.62
C TYR A 251 6.09 -21.35 15.57
N LEU A 252 5.94 -22.65 15.83
CA LEU A 252 4.64 -23.32 15.83
C LEU A 252 3.70 -22.73 16.91
N TYR A 253 4.23 -22.42 18.09
CA TYR A 253 3.44 -21.81 19.16
C TYR A 253 3.05 -20.36 18.86
N THR A 254 3.93 -19.59 18.24
CA THR A 254 3.62 -18.24 17.76
C THR A 254 2.45 -18.26 16.79
N LEU A 255 2.48 -19.15 15.79
CA LEU A 255 1.36 -19.34 14.87
C LEU A 255 0.09 -19.81 15.58
N THR A 256 0.23 -20.71 16.57
CA THR A 256 -0.89 -21.19 17.39
C THR A 256 -1.60 -20.05 18.09
N VAL A 257 -0.86 -19.18 18.79
CA VAL A 257 -1.46 -18.07 19.53
C VAL A 257 -2.04 -17.02 18.57
N GLN A 258 -1.35 -16.72 17.47
CA GLN A 258 -1.84 -15.78 16.45
C GLN A 258 -3.17 -16.23 15.81
N LEU A 259 -3.31 -17.53 15.52
CA LEU A 259 -4.48 -18.05 14.80
C LEU A 259 -5.61 -18.49 15.73
N LEU A 260 -5.33 -18.99 16.93
CA LEU A 260 -6.32 -19.66 17.78
C LEU A 260 -6.74 -18.90 19.06
N SER A 261 -5.92 -17.99 19.60
CA SER A 261 -6.19 -17.34 20.90
C SER A 261 -7.56 -16.65 21.01
N ALA A 262 -8.10 -16.14 19.90
CA ALA A 262 -9.38 -15.46 19.88
C ALA A 262 -10.60 -16.38 20.04
N LYS A 263 -10.50 -17.66 19.64
CA LYS A 263 -11.63 -18.60 19.59
C LYS A 263 -11.42 -19.88 20.40
N HIS A 264 -10.16 -20.27 20.64
CA HIS A 264 -9.80 -21.57 21.23
C HIS A 264 -8.66 -21.42 22.26
N MET A 265 -8.87 -20.62 23.32
CA MET A 265 -7.83 -20.39 24.34
C MET A 265 -7.39 -21.65 25.08
N THR A 266 -8.32 -22.55 25.42
CA THR A 266 -8.02 -23.83 26.06
C THR A 266 -7.06 -24.69 25.23
N ILE A 267 -7.08 -24.52 23.90
CA ILE A 267 -6.12 -25.16 23.02
C ILE A 267 -4.71 -24.59 23.24
N CYS A 268 -4.57 -23.27 23.26
CA CYS A 268 -3.31 -22.58 23.52
C CYS A 268 -2.72 -22.96 24.89
N GLU A 269 -3.54 -22.98 25.95
CA GLU A 269 -3.12 -23.36 27.32
C GLU A 269 -2.62 -24.81 27.39
N GLY A 270 -3.34 -25.75 26.75
CA GLY A 270 -2.90 -27.14 26.71
C GLY A 270 -1.66 -27.34 25.84
N VAL A 271 -1.52 -26.61 24.72
CA VAL A 271 -0.31 -26.64 23.89
C VAL A 271 0.89 -26.10 24.66
N TYR A 272 0.72 -24.99 25.40
CA TYR A 272 1.76 -24.47 26.30
C TYR A 272 2.20 -25.54 27.29
N SER A 273 1.23 -26.19 27.97
CA SER A 273 1.52 -27.18 29.00
C SER A 273 2.32 -28.35 28.43
N ILE A 274 1.93 -28.83 27.24
CA ILE A 274 2.64 -29.90 26.52
C ILE A 274 4.07 -29.45 26.18
N MET A 275 4.27 -28.27 25.59
CA MET A 275 5.59 -27.79 25.16
C MET A 275 6.50 -27.45 26.35
N ALA A 276 6.00 -26.73 27.35
CA ALA A 276 6.76 -26.35 28.55
C ALA A 276 7.16 -27.56 29.39
N SER A 277 6.34 -28.62 29.43
CA SER A 277 6.72 -29.88 30.10
C SER A 277 7.88 -30.61 29.42
N LYS A 278 8.02 -30.44 28.10
CA LYS A 278 9.09 -31.05 27.30
C LYS A 278 10.36 -30.19 27.30
N SER A 279 10.21 -28.86 27.29
CA SER A 279 11.29 -27.87 27.23
C SER A 279 11.06 -26.74 28.27
N PRO A 280 11.46 -26.93 29.54
CA PRO A 280 11.22 -25.96 30.61
C PRO A 280 11.84 -24.58 30.37
N ASP A 281 13.00 -24.53 29.70
CA ASP A 281 13.71 -23.28 29.42
C ASP A 281 12.91 -22.33 28.50
N LEU A 282 11.95 -22.86 27.73
CA LEU A 282 11.07 -22.07 26.86
C LEU A 282 9.81 -21.55 27.58
N ALA A 283 9.54 -21.99 28.82
CA ALA A 283 8.28 -21.72 29.51
C ALA A 283 7.98 -20.21 29.66
N GLU A 284 8.99 -19.39 29.91
CA GLU A 284 8.84 -17.93 29.99
C GLU A 284 8.44 -17.33 28.64
N LYS A 285 9.19 -17.68 27.59
CA LYS A 285 8.98 -17.16 26.23
C LYS A 285 7.63 -17.60 25.66
N LEU A 286 7.20 -18.83 25.93
CA LEU A 286 5.87 -19.30 25.54
C LEU A 286 4.76 -18.57 26.33
N LEU A 287 4.97 -18.26 27.61
CA LEU A 287 3.96 -17.55 28.41
C LEU A 287 3.83 -16.09 27.98
N SER A 288 4.95 -15.44 27.66
CA SER A 288 4.94 -14.06 27.14
C SER A 288 4.22 -13.96 25.79
N ILE A 289 4.41 -14.94 24.89
CA ILE A 289 3.65 -15.04 23.64
C ILE A 289 2.15 -15.19 23.95
N LEU A 290 1.76 -16.05 24.90
CA LEU A 290 0.35 -16.22 25.27
C LEU A 290 -0.24 -14.94 25.88
N ALA A 291 0.49 -14.29 26.80
CA ALA A 291 0.09 -13.05 27.46
C ALA A 291 -0.11 -11.90 26.46
N SER A 292 0.71 -11.84 25.41
CA SER A 292 0.61 -10.82 24.35
C SER A 292 -0.72 -10.85 23.60
N SER A 293 -1.47 -11.95 23.66
CA SER A 293 -2.78 -12.08 23.00
C SER A 293 -3.88 -11.20 23.62
N LYS A 294 -3.71 -10.74 24.87
CA LYS A 294 -4.70 -9.95 25.64
C LYS A 294 -6.09 -10.62 25.74
N LYS A 295 -6.12 -11.95 25.83
CA LYS A 295 -7.35 -12.76 25.98
C LYS A 295 -7.41 -13.39 27.37
N THR A 296 -8.61 -13.76 27.81
CA THR A 296 -8.85 -14.39 29.13
C THR A 296 -8.20 -15.77 29.20
N ILE A 297 -7.32 -15.98 30.19
CA ILE A 297 -6.63 -17.24 30.47
C ILE A 297 -7.28 -17.87 31.72
N SER A 298 -7.30 -19.21 31.82
CA SER A 298 -7.89 -19.92 32.95
C SER A 298 -7.09 -19.78 34.25
N GLN A 299 -7.80 -19.53 35.36
CA GLN A 299 -7.21 -19.35 36.69
C GLN A 299 -6.44 -20.60 37.16
N SER A 300 -7.02 -21.79 36.96
CA SER A 300 -6.38 -23.06 37.31
C SER A 300 -5.05 -23.29 36.60
N PHE A 301 -4.90 -22.78 35.37
CA PHE A 301 -3.66 -22.85 34.62
C PHE A 301 -2.60 -21.91 35.22
N ILE A 302 -2.94 -20.66 35.49
CA ILE A 302 -2.01 -19.68 36.07
C ILE A 302 -1.57 -20.06 37.48
N GLU A 303 -2.46 -20.59 38.31
CA GLU A 303 -2.11 -21.11 39.65
C GLU A 303 -1.09 -22.25 39.58
N SER A 304 -1.20 -23.12 38.57
CA SER A 304 -0.24 -24.22 38.36
C SER A 304 1.17 -23.70 38.05
N ILE A 305 1.27 -22.63 37.26
CA ILE A 305 2.56 -21.98 36.93
C ILE A 305 3.10 -21.25 38.16
N TYR A 306 2.26 -20.48 38.87
CA TYR A 306 2.67 -19.74 40.07
C TYR A 306 3.33 -20.64 41.13
N LYS A 307 2.76 -21.84 41.34
CA LYS A 307 3.30 -22.79 42.30
C LYS A 307 4.74 -23.21 41.95
N VAL A 308 4.96 -23.57 40.69
CA VAL A 308 6.26 -24.05 40.20
C VAL A 308 7.30 -22.93 40.10
N GLU A 309 6.90 -21.75 39.64
CA GLU A 309 7.83 -20.67 39.29
C GLU A 309 8.11 -19.68 40.41
N ILE A 310 7.21 -19.56 41.39
CA ILE A 310 7.31 -18.52 42.44
C ILE A 310 7.28 -19.13 43.83
N ALA A 311 6.29 -19.96 44.15
CA ALA A 311 6.11 -20.46 45.52
C ALA A 311 7.26 -21.36 45.98
N ASP A 312 7.81 -22.16 45.06
CA ASP A 312 8.83 -23.17 45.35
C ASP A 312 10.29 -22.64 45.17
N LYS A 313 10.49 -21.36 44.78
CA LYS A 313 11.82 -20.75 44.49
C LYS A 313 12.21 -19.63 45.47
N PRO A 314 13.51 -19.41 45.75
CA PRO A 314 13.96 -18.35 46.67
C PRO A 314 13.96 -16.96 46.02
N PHE A 315 13.70 -15.90 46.80
CA PHE A 315 13.46 -14.52 46.33
C PHE A 315 14.47 -13.96 45.32
N LYS A 316 15.78 -14.19 45.54
CA LYS A 316 16.84 -13.69 44.65
C LYS A 316 16.99 -14.48 43.34
N GLN A 317 16.42 -15.69 43.27
CA GLN A 317 16.45 -16.56 42.09
C GLN A 317 15.10 -16.58 41.36
N LEU A 318 14.16 -15.72 41.75
CA LEU A 318 12.90 -15.57 41.04
C LEU A 318 13.15 -15.00 39.64
N ASN A 319 12.44 -15.56 38.67
CA ASN A 319 12.32 -14.97 37.36
C ASN A 319 11.30 -13.82 37.44
N TRP A 320 11.80 -12.59 37.61
CA TRP A 320 10.96 -11.41 37.81
C TRP A 320 10.05 -11.09 36.63
N ASP A 321 10.49 -11.41 35.41
CA ASP A 321 9.68 -11.25 34.20
C ASP A 321 8.52 -12.26 34.17
N MET A 322 8.76 -13.51 34.58
CA MET A 322 7.71 -14.50 34.80
C MET A 322 6.72 -14.04 35.88
N VAL A 323 7.20 -13.49 37.00
CA VAL A 323 6.34 -12.95 38.08
C VAL A 323 5.46 -11.81 37.55
N LYS A 324 6.05 -10.88 36.79
CA LYS A 324 5.34 -9.78 36.15
C LYS A 324 4.23 -10.30 35.24
N HIS A 325 4.52 -11.27 34.37
CA HIS A 325 3.54 -11.83 33.46
C HIS A 325 2.40 -12.55 34.20
N ILE A 326 2.71 -13.36 35.21
CA ILE A 326 1.71 -14.09 36.01
C ILE A 326 0.75 -13.12 36.71
N PHE A 327 1.27 -12.10 37.38
CA PHE A 327 0.44 -11.11 38.09
C PHE A 327 -0.31 -10.16 37.15
N ALA A 328 0.19 -9.94 35.94
CA ALA A 328 -0.52 -9.16 34.94
C ALA A 328 -1.77 -9.91 34.46
N ILE A 329 -1.61 -11.22 34.24
CA ILE A 329 -2.69 -12.12 33.80
C ILE A 329 -3.75 -12.28 34.89
N ASP A 330 -3.36 -12.56 36.15
CA ASP A 330 -4.28 -12.85 37.25
C ASP A 330 -4.14 -11.83 38.40
N SER A 331 -5.10 -10.91 38.46
CA SER A 331 -5.15 -9.87 39.48
C SER A 331 -5.51 -10.37 40.88
N GLU A 332 -6.31 -11.44 40.99
CA GLU A 332 -6.70 -12.00 42.29
C GLU A 332 -5.51 -12.72 42.93
N LEU A 333 -4.76 -13.46 42.11
CA LEU A 333 -3.50 -14.04 42.51
C LEU A 333 -2.48 -12.97 42.93
N ALA A 334 -2.38 -11.87 42.17
CA ALA A 334 -1.49 -10.76 42.49
C ALA A 334 -1.79 -10.19 43.89
N ILE A 335 -3.05 -9.98 44.28
CA ILE A 335 -3.39 -9.49 45.62
C ILE A 335 -3.02 -10.51 46.70
N ASN A 336 -3.51 -11.74 46.55
CA ASN A 336 -3.42 -12.77 47.59
C ASN A 336 -1.98 -13.21 47.85
N LYS A 337 -1.10 -13.07 46.85
CA LYS A 337 0.25 -13.61 46.89
C LYS A 337 1.37 -12.58 46.74
N SER A 338 1.10 -11.30 46.46
CA SER A 338 2.16 -10.26 46.32
C SER A 338 2.87 -9.87 47.61
N GLY A 339 2.34 -10.27 48.77
CA GLY A 339 2.89 -9.86 50.07
C GLY A 339 4.36 -10.20 50.28
N PHE A 340 4.94 -11.16 49.55
CA PHE A 340 6.37 -11.46 49.62
C PHE A 340 7.24 -10.30 49.10
N LEU A 341 6.76 -9.53 48.11
CA LEU A 341 7.51 -8.43 47.49
C LEU A 341 7.80 -7.32 48.49
N PHE A 342 6.74 -6.68 48.99
CA PHE A 342 6.81 -5.55 49.90
C PHE A 342 7.38 -5.90 51.29
N LYS A 343 7.36 -7.18 51.69
CA LYS A 343 7.93 -7.63 52.98
C LYS A 343 9.42 -7.94 52.89
N THR A 344 9.91 -8.37 51.72
CA THR A 344 11.26 -8.93 51.59
C THR A 344 12.22 -7.97 50.91
N TYR A 345 11.74 -7.11 49.99
CA TYR A 345 12.58 -6.22 49.21
C TYR A 345 13.38 -5.20 50.05
N LYS A 346 14.59 -4.88 49.56
CA LYS A 346 15.49 -3.83 50.04
C LYS A 346 16.31 -3.29 48.86
N SER A 347 16.55 -1.99 48.81
CA SER A 347 17.38 -1.28 47.81
C SER A 347 18.80 -1.87 47.71
N GLU A 348 19.33 -2.42 48.81
CA GLU A 348 20.61 -3.16 48.83
C GLU A 348 20.64 -4.37 47.87
N PHE A 349 19.49 -4.87 47.43
CA PHE A 349 19.42 -5.97 46.47
C PHE A 349 19.70 -5.54 45.03
N GLN A 350 19.65 -4.23 44.72
CA GLN A 350 19.89 -3.68 43.39
C GLN A 350 18.97 -4.30 42.32
N LEU A 351 17.68 -4.44 42.63
CA LEU A 351 16.67 -4.98 41.71
C LEU A 351 15.54 -3.98 41.44
N ASP A 352 15.77 -2.68 41.65
CA ASP A 352 14.73 -1.63 41.52
C ASP A 352 14.06 -1.68 40.14
N ASP A 353 14.88 -1.71 39.07
CA ASP A 353 14.44 -1.82 37.67
C ASP A 353 13.60 -3.07 37.37
N LYS A 354 13.70 -4.13 38.19
CA LYS A 354 12.94 -5.38 38.04
C LYS A 354 11.71 -5.44 38.93
N VAL A 355 11.79 -4.88 40.13
CA VAL A 355 10.77 -4.99 41.18
C VAL A 355 9.71 -3.89 41.06
N VAL A 356 10.08 -2.67 40.66
CA VAL A 356 9.12 -1.58 40.46
C VAL A 356 8.07 -1.91 39.38
N PRO A 357 8.43 -2.48 38.21
CA PRO A 357 7.44 -2.92 37.22
C PRO A 357 6.51 -4.04 37.71
N VAL A 358 6.97 -4.90 38.63
CA VAL A 358 6.11 -5.92 39.25
C VAL A 358 5.16 -5.28 40.25
N ALA A 359 5.63 -4.28 41.01
CA ALA A 359 4.82 -3.53 41.96
C ALA A 359 3.71 -2.74 41.25
N GLU A 360 3.98 -2.14 40.08
CA GLU A 360 2.96 -1.53 39.23
C GLU A 360 1.81 -2.50 38.95
N VAL A 361 2.13 -3.70 38.46
CA VAL A 361 1.14 -4.75 38.16
C VAL A 361 0.35 -5.18 39.41
N ILE A 362 0.98 -5.15 40.58
CA ILE A 362 0.31 -5.46 41.85
C ILE A 362 -0.68 -4.34 42.22
N VAL A 363 -0.30 -3.07 42.10
CA VAL A 363 -1.21 -1.93 42.35
C VAL A 363 -2.41 -1.99 41.40
N ASP A 364 -2.16 -2.31 40.13
CA ASP A 364 -3.18 -2.61 39.13
C ASP A 364 -4.11 -3.76 39.58
N GLY A 365 -3.55 -4.80 40.19
CA GLY A 365 -4.29 -5.90 40.79
C GLY A 365 -5.24 -5.42 41.89
N PHE A 366 -4.75 -4.63 42.85
CA PHE A 366 -5.54 -4.02 43.92
C PHE A 366 -6.67 -3.12 43.39
N ALA A 367 -6.40 -2.35 42.32
CA ALA A 367 -7.40 -1.52 41.67
C ALA A 367 -8.50 -2.36 40.99
N ARG A 368 -8.12 -3.38 40.21
CA ARG A 368 -9.05 -4.27 39.48
C ARG A 368 -10.00 -5.03 40.41
N ASN A 369 -9.53 -5.45 41.59
CA ASN A 369 -10.36 -6.17 42.57
C ASN A 369 -11.04 -5.26 43.61
N ARG A 370 -10.99 -3.92 43.46
CA ARG A 370 -11.61 -2.94 44.38
C ARG A 370 -11.06 -2.95 45.81
N GLU A 371 -9.82 -3.41 46.00
CA GLU A 371 -9.11 -3.46 47.30
C GLU A 371 -8.07 -2.35 47.46
N LEU A 372 -8.07 -1.36 46.55
CA LEU A 372 -7.11 -0.27 46.57
C LEU A 372 -7.07 0.51 47.89
N SER A 373 -8.17 0.58 48.66
CA SER A 373 -8.20 1.23 49.98
C SER A 373 -7.25 0.55 50.97
N ASP A 374 -7.20 -0.78 50.94
CA ASP A 374 -6.31 -1.57 51.80
C ASP A 374 -4.85 -1.40 51.39
N PHE A 375 -4.58 -1.22 50.10
CA PHE A 375 -3.24 -0.88 49.63
C PHE A 375 -2.74 0.44 50.24
N PHE A 376 -3.53 1.51 50.13
CA PHE A 376 -3.19 2.85 50.65
C PHE A 376 -3.02 2.89 52.18
N ILE A 377 -3.87 2.19 52.93
CA ILE A 377 -3.89 2.29 54.40
C ILE A 377 -2.97 1.27 55.06
N LYS A 378 -2.76 0.08 54.47
CA LYS A 378 -2.08 -1.04 55.13
C LYS A 378 -0.79 -1.49 54.44
N VAL A 379 -0.80 -1.64 53.12
CA VAL A 379 0.32 -2.27 52.37
C VAL A 379 1.41 -1.24 52.09
N TRP A 380 1.07 -0.13 51.42
CA TRP A 380 2.01 0.87 50.98
C TRP A 380 2.74 1.60 52.12
N PRO A 381 2.08 1.99 53.24
CA PRO A 381 2.80 2.60 54.37
C PRO A 381 3.84 1.67 54.99
N LYS A 382 3.56 0.35 55.01
CA LYS A 382 4.52 -0.64 55.52
C LYS A 382 5.70 -0.83 54.55
N ALA A 383 5.45 -0.71 53.24
CA ALA A 383 6.48 -0.75 52.22
C ALA A 383 7.41 0.48 52.32
N ILE A 384 6.86 1.70 52.40
CA ILE A 384 7.65 2.94 52.55
C ILE A 384 8.54 2.89 53.80
N LYS A 385 8.01 2.41 54.94
CA LYS A 385 8.81 2.23 56.16
C LYS A 385 10.00 1.27 55.99
N ARG A 386 9.92 0.38 55.02
CA ARG A 386 10.92 -0.64 54.77
C ARG A 386 12.02 -0.12 53.86
N ASP A 387 11.65 0.66 52.86
CA ASP A 387 12.55 1.12 51.82
C ASP A 387 12.05 2.39 51.12
N GLU A 388 12.97 3.32 50.83
CA GLU A 388 12.67 4.63 50.24
C GLU A 388 12.25 4.55 48.77
N VAL A 389 12.55 3.45 48.07
CA VAL A 389 12.12 3.25 46.66
C VAL A 389 10.60 3.40 46.49
N TRP A 390 9.84 3.03 47.53
CA TRP A 390 8.37 3.12 47.54
C TRP A 390 7.84 4.54 47.80
N GLU A 391 8.72 5.50 48.11
CA GLU A 391 8.42 6.94 48.25
C GLU A 391 8.94 7.75 47.03
N SER A 392 9.52 7.09 46.02
CA SER A 392 9.99 7.75 44.80
C SER A 392 8.87 8.44 44.02
N ASP A 393 9.20 9.53 43.31
CA ASP A 393 8.22 10.25 42.47
C ASP A 393 7.67 9.36 41.33
N GLU A 394 8.46 8.40 40.84
CA GLU A 394 8.04 7.39 39.86
C GLU A 394 6.94 6.48 40.44
N PHE A 395 7.16 5.91 41.62
CA PHE A 395 6.17 5.01 42.23
C PHE A 395 4.92 5.77 42.70
N ILE A 396 5.08 6.99 43.23
CA ILE A 396 3.95 7.88 43.57
C ILE A 396 3.10 8.16 42.32
N TYR A 397 3.75 8.40 41.16
CA TYR A 397 3.04 8.61 39.91
C TYR A 397 2.23 7.37 39.50
N ILE A 398 2.83 6.18 39.55
CA ILE A 398 2.15 4.90 39.27
C ILE A 398 0.89 4.77 40.15
N VAL A 399 1.04 4.91 41.46
CA VAL A 399 -0.09 4.77 42.40
C VAL A 399 -1.18 5.85 42.16
N SER A 400 -0.78 7.08 41.83
CA SER A 400 -1.71 8.18 41.56
C SER A 400 -2.67 7.90 40.40
N GLN A 401 -2.26 7.11 39.40
CA GLN A 401 -3.10 6.77 38.24
C GLN A 401 -4.34 5.94 38.62
N HIS A 402 -4.30 5.25 39.76
CA HIS A 402 -5.39 4.40 40.23
C HIS A 402 -6.39 5.11 41.14
N VAL A 403 -6.12 6.34 41.60
CA VAL A 403 -7.03 7.08 42.50
C VAL A 403 -8.41 7.29 41.88
N LYS A 404 -8.48 7.48 40.57
CA LYS A 404 -9.75 7.62 39.82
C LYS A 404 -10.67 6.40 39.90
N THR A 405 -10.16 5.25 40.35
CA THR A 405 -10.93 3.99 40.49
C THR A 405 -11.73 3.93 41.78
N PHE A 406 -11.47 4.80 42.76
CA PHE A 406 -12.21 4.86 44.02
C PHE A 406 -13.63 5.39 43.84
N SER A 407 -14.56 4.88 44.65
CA SER A 407 -15.81 5.59 44.95
C SER A 407 -15.57 6.73 45.95
N GLY A 408 -16.43 7.75 45.94
CA GLY A 408 -16.32 8.89 46.87
C GLY A 408 -16.24 8.47 48.34
N LYS A 409 -17.07 7.52 48.77
CA LYS A 409 -17.05 6.99 50.15
C LYS A 409 -15.73 6.28 50.49
N GLN A 410 -15.20 5.49 49.56
CA GLN A 410 -13.92 4.79 49.78
C GLN A 410 -12.76 5.79 49.89
N LEU A 411 -12.72 6.80 49.03
CA LEU A 411 -11.65 7.78 49.05
C LEU A 411 -11.72 8.68 50.29
N ILE A 412 -12.91 9.09 50.74
CA ILE A 412 -13.09 9.80 52.03
C ILE A 412 -12.49 8.98 53.18
N ALA A 413 -12.85 7.69 53.28
CA ALA A 413 -12.33 6.83 54.34
C ALA A 413 -10.80 6.65 54.26
N VAL A 414 -10.24 6.59 53.05
CA VAL A 414 -8.78 6.57 52.82
C VAL A 414 -8.13 7.87 53.30
N ILE A 415 -8.68 9.03 52.94
CA ILE A 415 -8.17 10.34 53.34
C ILE A 415 -8.19 10.48 54.87
N GLU A 416 -9.32 10.20 55.51
CA GLU A 416 -9.47 10.27 56.98
C GLU A 416 -8.49 9.34 57.70
N SER A 417 -8.30 8.12 57.18
CA SER A 417 -7.35 7.16 57.73
C SER A 417 -5.91 7.60 57.51
N SER A 418 -5.60 8.27 56.40
CA SER A 418 -4.24 8.69 56.01
C SER A 418 -3.63 9.72 56.97
N PHE A 419 -4.45 10.55 57.65
CA PHE A 419 -3.96 11.46 58.70
C PHE A 419 -3.39 10.71 59.91
N ASN A 420 -3.83 9.48 60.15
CA ASN A 420 -3.37 8.64 61.26
C ASN A 420 -2.26 7.64 60.85
N VAL A 421 -1.89 7.61 59.56
CA VAL A 421 -0.76 6.82 59.07
C VAL A 421 0.55 7.51 59.50
N ASP A 422 1.65 6.75 59.51
CA ASP A 422 2.98 7.23 59.83
C ASP A 422 3.38 8.49 59.05
N LYS A 423 3.99 9.46 59.74
CA LYS A 423 4.38 10.76 59.17
C LYS A 423 5.31 10.64 57.96
N GLY A 424 6.16 9.62 57.91
CA GLY A 424 7.06 9.39 56.77
C GLY A 424 6.32 9.04 55.47
N SER A 425 5.16 8.39 55.55
CA SER A 425 4.40 7.96 54.36
C SER A 425 3.37 8.98 53.87
N GLN A 426 3.04 9.99 54.69
CA GLN A 426 1.96 10.93 54.42
C GLN A 426 2.22 11.79 53.17
N ARG A 427 3.48 12.20 52.92
CA ARG A 427 3.84 12.94 51.71
C ARG A 427 3.46 12.15 50.46
N ALA A 428 3.99 10.93 50.31
CA ALA A 428 3.71 10.07 49.18
C ALA A 428 2.21 9.80 48.98
N ILE A 429 1.49 9.51 50.08
CA ILE A 429 0.06 9.23 50.04
C ILE A 429 -0.73 10.45 49.59
N PHE A 430 -0.56 11.60 50.25
CA PHE A 430 -1.31 12.81 49.90
C PHE A 430 -0.93 13.37 48.54
N THR A 431 0.34 13.26 48.12
CA THR A 431 0.76 13.59 46.76
C THR A 431 0.07 12.66 45.75
N ALA A 432 0.03 11.35 45.97
CA ALA A 432 -0.68 10.42 45.07
C ALA A 432 -2.18 10.70 45.01
N ILE A 433 -2.84 10.94 46.15
CA ILE A 433 -4.27 11.27 46.21
C ILE A 433 -4.56 12.56 45.45
N THR A 434 -3.86 13.65 45.80
CA THR A 434 -4.15 14.97 45.20
C THR A 434 -3.78 15.03 43.72
N LYS A 435 -2.67 14.41 43.31
CA LYS A 435 -2.29 14.25 41.89
C LYS A 435 -3.28 13.35 41.13
N GLY A 436 -3.72 12.24 41.73
CA GLY A 436 -4.68 11.34 41.10
C GLY A 436 -6.08 11.94 40.94
N LEU A 437 -6.48 12.81 41.88
CA LEU A 437 -7.73 13.56 41.80
C LEU A 437 -7.76 14.52 40.59
N THR A 438 -6.62 15.05 40.12
CA THR A 438 -6.62 15.94 38.94
C THR A 438 -7.05 15.24 37.66
N ASN A 439 -6.92 13.90 37.62
CA ASN A 439 -7.34 13.06 36.49
C ASN A 439 -8.64 12.29 36.80
N SER A 440 -9.37 12.67 37.85
CA SER A 440 -10.59 12.00 38.32
C SER A 440 -11.87 12.73 37.89
N SER A 441 -13.02 12.06 38.00
CA SER A 441 -14.33 12.67 37.68
C SER A 441 -14.69 13.81 38.65
N VAL A 442 -15.39 14.84 38.17
CA VAL A 442 -15.85 15.99 38.98
C VAL A 442 -16.63 15.54 40.21
N ASN A 443 -17.51 14.54 40.07
CA ASN A 443 -18.28 13.98 41.18
C ASN A 443 -17.40 13.41 42.31
N LEU A 444 -16.27 12.77 41.95
CA LEU A 444 -15.33 12.23 42.93
C LEU A 444 -14.57 13.36 43.64
N VAL A 445 -14.15 14.38 42.88
CA VAL A 445 -13.46 15.57 43.40
C VAL A 445 -14.35 16.34 44.38
N ASP A 446 -15.63 16.54 44.04
CA ASP A 446 -16.61 17.23 44.90
C ASP A 446 -16.96 16.42 46.15
N ALA A 447 -17.06 15.09 46.04
CA ALA A 447 -17.40 14.23 47.18
C ALA A 447 -16.35 14.31 48.31
N VAL A 448 -15.06 14.41 47.96
CA VAL A 448 -13.95 14.45 48.94
C VAL A 448 -13.57 15.88 49.37
N LYS A 449 -14.15 16.90 48.73
CA LYS A 449 -13.84 18.31 48.98
C LYS A 449 -13.94 18.73 50.46
N PRO A 450 -15.02 18.41 51.21
CA PRO A 450 -15.10 18.79 52.62
C PRO A 450 -13.97 18.19 53.45
N THR A 451 -13.68 16.90 53.25
CA THR A 451 -12.67 16.16 54.01
C THR A 451 -11.25 16.71 53.81
N LEU A 452 -10.92 17.21 52.62
CA LEU A 452 -9.63 17.83 52.35
C LEU A 452 -9.56 19.28 52.83
N LEU A 453 -10.60 20.09 52.60
CA LEU A 453 -10.59 21.52 52.94
C LEU A 453 -10.76 21.79 54.44
N ASP A 454 -11.46 20.93 55.18
CA ASP A 454 -11.57 21.02 56.65
C ASP A 454 -10.18 20.88 57.33
N GLN A 455 -9.19 20.39 56.60
CA GLN A 455 -7.80 20.18 57.05
C GLN A 455 -6.81 21.18 56.44
N ASP A 456 -7.27 22.34 55.94
CA ASP A 456 -6.40 23.39 55.36
C ASP A 456 -5.24 23.80 56.28
N SER A 457 -5.50 23.89 57.59
CA SER A 457 -4.47 24.23 58.58
C SER A 457 -3.33 23.21 58.62
N TYR A 458 -3.64 21.93 58.43
CA TYR A 458 -2.67 20.83 58.40
C TYR A 458 -1.74 20.93 57.17
N PHE A 459 -2.32 21.07 55.98
CA PHE A 459 -1.54 21.19 54.74
C PHE A 459 -0.69 22.48 54.69
N ASN A 460 -1.14 23.54 55.36
CA ASN A 460 -0.38 24.78 55.50
C ASN A 460 0.74 24.72 56.55
N ALA A 461 0.67 23.82 57.53
CA ALA A 461 1.67 23.73 58.60
C ALA A 461 2.96 22.98 58.20
N ILE A 462 2.92 22.11 57.19
CA ILE A 462 4.04 21.23 56.82
C ILE A 462 4.89 21.82 55.70
N GLU A 463 6.15 22.15 55.94
CA GLU A 463 6.99 22.92 54.99
C GLU A 463 7.09 22.28 53.58
N ASN A 464 7.29 20.96 53.48
CA ASN A 464 7.59 20.24 52.23
C ASN A 464 6.36 19.80 51.41
N PHE A 465 5.18 20.41 51.62
CA PHE A 465 3.92 20.02 50.96
C PHE A 465 3.57 20.91 49.75
N TRP A 466 4.56 21.46 49.05
CA TRP A 466 4.30 22.34 47.90
C TRP A 466 3.55 21.66 46.76
N SER A 467 3.88 20.41 46.42
CA SER A 467 3.16 19.66 45.38
C SER A 467 1.69 19.40 45.77
N ILE A 468 1.43 19.06 47.04
CA ILE A 468 0.08 18.85 47.57
C ILE A 468 -0.72 20.16 47.53
N ARG A 469 -0.14 21.28 47.98
CA ARG A 469 -0.78 22.61 47.93
C ARG A 469 -1.12 23.02 46.50
N TYR A 470 -0.19 22.79 45.58
CA TYR A 470 -0.41 23.06 44.16
C TYR A 470 -1.61 22.26 43.63
N TYR A 471 -1.65 20.95 43.87
CA TYR A 471 -2.75 20.11 43.43
C TYR A 471 -4.08 20.48 44.09
N LEU A 472 -4.10 20.82 45.38
CA LEU A 472 -5.30 21.31 46.07
C LEU A 472 -5.83 22.61 45.46
N LEU A 473 -4.97 23.57 45.11
CA LEU A 473 -5.37 24.78 44.38
C LEU A 473 -5.83 24.49 42.94
N CYS A 474 -5.28 23.47 42.29
CA CYS A 474 -5.77 23.03 40.99
C CYS A 474 -7.19 22.45 41.08
N LEU A 475 -7.47 21.66 42.11
CA LEU A 475 -8.77 21.00 42.34
C LEU A 475 -9.86 21.97 42.82
N TYR A 476 -9.55 22.83 43.79
CA TYR A 476 -10.56 23.59 44.54
C TYR A 476 -10.46 25.11 44.36
N GLY A 477 -9.45 25.60 43.66
CA GLY A 477 -9.31 27.03 43.38
C GLY A 477 -9.23 27.87 44.65
N ALA A 478 -10.08 28.90 44.74
CA ALA A 478 -10.09 29.85 45.85
C ALA A 478 -10.66 29.30 47.17
N ASP A 479 -11.30 28.12 47.13
CA ASP A 479 -11.83 27.49 48.34
C ASP A 479 -10.73 26.92 49.24
N PHE A 480 -9.54 26.63 48.68
CA PHE A 480 -8.33 26.28 49.42
C PHE A 480 -7.48 27.53 49.64
N THR A 481 -7.12 27.84 50.89
CA THR A 481 -6.35 29.06 51.20
C THR A 481 -4.93 28.74 51.64
N ILE A 482 -3.96 29.46 51.07
CA ILE A 482 -2.56 29.37 51.50
C ILE A 482 -2.27 30.50 52.48
N ALA A 483 -1.70 30.16 53.64
CA ALA A 483 -1.33 31.15 54.65
C ALA A 483 -0.26 32.11 54.10
N LYS A 484 -0.48 33.44 54.23
CA LYS A 484 0.44 34.48 53.73
C LYS A 484 1.88 34.32 54.23
N GLN A 485 2.07 33.77 55.43
CA GLN A 485 3.37 33.50 56.03
C GLN A 485 4.22 32.49 55.23
N ASN A 486 3.57 31.62 54.45
CA ASN A 486 4.21 30.60 53.62
C ASN A 486 4.63 31.14 52.25
N LEU A 487 4.09 32.29 51.81
CA LEU A 487 4.38 32.92 50.51
C LEU A 487 5.70 33.70 50.56
N LYS A 488 6.79 32.98 50.84
CA LYS A 488 8.18 33.48 50.80
C LYS A 488 8.95 32.69 49.76
N GLN A 489 9.95 33.33 49.15
CA GLN A 489 10.80 32.71 48.12
C GLN A 489 11.31 31.33 48.59
N ASN A 490 11.13 30.33 47.72
CA ASN A 490 11.51 28.95 47.97
C ASN A 490 12.12 28.36 46.68
N ILE A 491 13.06 27.43 46.84
CA ILE A 491 13.76 26.75 45.75
C ILE A 491 12.93 25.62 45.12
N ASP A 492 11.86 25.16 45.77
CA ASP A 492 10.96 24.13 45.25
C ASP A 492 10.20 24.63 44.01
N LEU A 493 10.24 23.88 42.91
CA LEU A 493 9.55 24.24 41.68
C LEU A 493 8.02 24.32 41.87
N TYR A 494 7.44 23.48 42.73
CA TYR A 494 6.01 23.50 43.05
C TYR A 494 5.60 24.73 43.86
N TYR A 495 6.53 25.44 44.50
CA TYR A 495 6.25 26.77 45.06
C TYR A 495 5.90 27.75 43.93
N HIS A 496 6.70 27.79 42.87
CA HIS A 496 6.43 28.67 41.72
C HIS A 496 5.13 28.29 41.00
N PHE A 497 4.87 26.99 40.83
CA PHE A 497 3.60 26.51 40.26
C PHE A 497 2.38 26.90 41.11
N THR A 498 2.54 26.88 42.44
CA THR A 498 1.55 27.37 43.40
C THR A 498 1.30 28.87 43.21
N ILE A 499 2.37 29.69 43.10
CA ILE A 499 2.22 31.13 42.85
C ILE A 499 1.54 31.41 41.50
N PHE A 500 1.92 30.70 40.43
CA PHE A 500 1.27 30.85 39.13
C PHE A 500 -0.22 30.50 39.19
N ARG A 501 -0.60 29.46 39.93
CA ARG A 501 -2.01 29.14 40.16
C ARG A 501 -2.73 30.22 40.96
N LEU A 502 -2.09 30.83 41.95
CA LEU A 502 -2.67 31.96 42.70
C LEU A 502 -2.80 33.23 41.86
N LEU A 503 -1.91 33.47 40.89
CA LEU A 503 -2.04 34.54 39.90
C LEU A 503 -3.24 34.31 38.96
N GLU A 504 -3.48 33.07 38.52
CA GLU A 504 -4.68 32.72 37.74
C GLU A 504 -5.97 32.99 38.53
N LEU A 505 -5.98 32.67 39.82
CA LEU A 505 -7.10 32.89 40.74
C LEU A 505 -7.21 34.34 41.22
N GLN A 506 -6.30 35.23 40.81
CA GLN A 506 -6.23 36.65 41.22
C GLN A 506 -6.07 36.88 42.74
N VAL A 507 -5.58 35.86 43.47
CA VAL A 507 -5.28 35.97 44.90
C VAL A 507 -3.97 36.72 45.11
N VAL A 508 -2.98 36.43 44.26
CA VAL A 508 -1.74 37.20 44.13
C VAL A 508 -1.87 38.10 42.91
N LYS A 509 -1.39 39.35 43.00
CA LYS A 509 -1.53 40.34 41.92
C LYS A 509 -0.26 40.57 41.11
N ASP A 510 0.91 40.29 41.69
CA ASP A 510 2.20 40.61 41.09
C ASP A 510 3.18 39.45 41.22
N TYR A 511 4.13 39.38 40.28
CA TYR A 511 5.23 38.43 40.28
C TYR A 511 6.53 39.18 40.02
N SER A 512 7.35 39.36 41.06
CA SER A 512 8.46 40.32 41.01
C SER A 512 9.58 39.87 40.07
N LYS A 513 10.41 40.82 39.60
CA LYS A 513 11.61 40.49 38.81
C LYS A 513 12.59 39.57 39.55
N SER A 514 12.59 39.62 40.88
CA SER A 514 13.37 38.71 41.71
C SER A 514 12.82 37.29 41.57
N ASP A 515 11.52 37.10 41.72
CA ASP A 515 10.85 35.79 41.60
C ASP A 515 10.97 35.21 40.18
N GLN A 516 10.96 36.07 39.15
CA GLN A 516 11.23 35.66 37.76
C GLN A 516 12.62 35.05 37.62
N LYS A 517 13.66 35.68 38.20
CA LYS A 517 15.03 35.14 38.19
C LYS A 517 15.16 33.84 38.97
N TYR A 518 14.52 33.72 40.14
CA TYR A 518 14.53 32.48 40.91
C TYR A 518 13.85 31.33 40.17
N PHE A 519 12.68 31.58 39.57
CA PHE A 519 12.01 30.58 38.75
C PHE A 519 12.87 30.12 37.57
N ILE A 520 13.51 31.07 36.87
CA ILE A 520 14.43 30.76 35.77
C ILE A 520 15.60 29.89 36.26
N ALA A 521 16.17 30.16 37.44
CA ALA A 521 17.23 29.34 38.01
C ALA A 521 16.74 27.93 38.40
N CYS A 522 15.53 27.80 38.96
CA CYS A 522 14.97 26.50 39.31
C CYS A 522 14.65 25.63 38.08
N ILE A 523 14.04 26.22 37.03
CA ILE A 523 13.68 25.47 35.81
C ILE A 523 14.91 25.09 34.98
N GLU A 524 16.02 25.83 35.10
CA GLU A 524 17.28 25.47 34.44
C GLU A 524 17.87 24.15 34.97
N GLY A 525 17.60 23.80 36.23
CA GLY A 525 17.94 22.50 36.82
C GLY A 525 17.00 21.36 36.42
N GLU A 526 15.83 21.66 35.87
CA GLU A 526 14.74 20.72 35.55
C GLU A 526 14.25 20.93 34.11
N LYS A 527 15.18 20.92 33.14
CA LYS A 527 14.91 21.28 31.74
C LYS A 527 13.80 20.44 31.09
N GLU A 528 13.65 19.18 31.51
CA GLU A 528 12.62 18.25 31.02
C GLU A 528 11.19 18.76 31.28
N MET A 529 11.00 19.67 32.25
CA MET A 529 9.70 20.24 32.61
C MET A 529 9.27 21.43 31.73
N ILE A 530 10.18 22.02 30.95
CA ILE A 530 9.92 23.24 30.15
C ILE A 530 8.70 23.11 29.22
N PRO A 531 8.53 22.02 28.44
CA PRO A 531 7.39 21.90 27.53
C PRO A 531 6.04 21.95 28.26
N GLN A 532 5.96 21.25 29.40
CA GLN A 532 4.74 21.19 30.22
C GLN A 532 4.41 22.56 30.84
N VAL A 533 5.45 23.25 31.28
CA VAL A 533 5.37 24.58 31.91
C VAL A 533 4.89 25.64 30.92
N PHE A 534 5.46 25.67 29.70
CA PHE A 534 5.01 26.57 28.63
C PHE A 534 3.57 26.28 28.23
N LYS A 535 3.17 25.01 28.12
CA LYS A 535 1.79 24.62 27.79
C LYS A 535 0.78 25.14 28.82
N ARG A 536 1.12 25.16 30.11
CA ARG A 536 0.17 25.52 31.18
C ARG A 536 0.13 27.02 31.48
N TRP A 537 1.26 27.73 31.46
CA TRP A 537 1.39 29.09 32.01
C TRP A 537 1.80 30.16 31.00
N LEU A 538 1.61 29.89 29.72
CA LEU A 538 1.90 30.80 28.62
C LEU A 538 1.35 32.23 28.86
N VAL A 539 0.09 32.36 29.29
CA VAL A 539 -0.56 33.65 29.57
C VAL A 539 0.08 34.37 30.77
N ILE A 540 0.50 33.62 31.79
CA ILE A 540 1.19 34.19 32.96
C ILE A 540 2.55 34.76 32.53
N PHE A 541 3.30 34.05 31.69
CA PHE A 541 4.55 34.54 31.14
C PHE A 541 4.34 35.83 30.34
N ASN A 542 3.40 35.85 29.41
CA ASN A 542 3.10 37.05 28.61
C ASN A 542 2.68 38.25 29.48
N LYS A 543 1.90 38.02 30.55
CA LYS A 543 1.38 39.10 31.39
C LYS A 543 2.43 39.66 32.35
N PHE A 544 3.12 38.79 33.09
CA PHE A 544 3.92 39.17 34.26
C PHE A 544 5.43 39.22 34.01
N PHE A 545 5.96 38.46 33.04
CA PHE A 545 7.39 38.46 32.77
C PHE A 545 7.77 39.67 31.91
N ASP A 546 8.97 40.21 32.17
CA ASP A 546 9.58 41.22 31.30
C ASP A 546 10.26 40.59 30.07
N THR A 547 10.49 41.40 29.03
CA THR A 547 11.05 40.94 27.74
C THR A 547 12.39 40.22 27.91
N ASP A 548 13.28 40.71 28.79
CA ASP A 548 14.60 40.11 28.99
C ASP A 548 14.49 38.73 29.65
N SER A 549 13.57 38.60 30.61
CA SER A 549 13.27 37.34 31.30
C SER A 549 12.59 36.34 30.35
N LEU A 550 11.72 36.80 29.45
CA LEU A 550 11.10 35.97 28.41
C LEU A 550 12.12 35.46 27.39
N ILE A 551 13.03 36.30 26.91
CA ILE A 551 14.10 35.89 25.98
C ILE A 551 14.99 34.84 26.65
N LYS A 552 15.35 35.03 27.92
CA LYS A 552 16.10 34.00 28.68
C LYS A 552 15.32 32.71 28.82
N LEU A 553 14.05 32.77 29.19
CA LEU A 553 13.21 31.59 29.34
C LEU A 553 13.07 30.81 28.02
N ILE A 554 12.87 31.50 26.89
CA ILE A 554 12.86 30.90 25.54
C ILE A 554 14.22 30.26 25.24
N SER A 555 15.33 30.93 25.57
CA SER A 555 16.68 30.42 25.28
C SER A 555 17.03 29.12 25.99
N ILE A 556 16.41 28.82 27.14
CA ILE A 556 16.70 27.60 27.91
C ILE A 556 16.12 26.34 27.24
N GLY A 557 15.04 26.46 26.46
CA GLY A 557 14.35 25.29 25.91
C GLY A 557 13.61 25.49 24.59
N TYR A 558 14.05 26.42 23.73
CA TYR A 558 13.41 26.65 22.41
C TYR A 558 13.36 25.40 21.52
N SER A 559 14.24 24.41 21.75
CA SER A 559 14.22 23.09 21.10
C SER A 559 12.97 22.26 21.44
N ASP A 560 12.43 22.45 22.63
CA ASP A 560 11.40 21.59 23.22
C ASP A 560 10.05 22.32 23.37
N ILE A 561 9.99 23.62 23.03
CA ILE A 561 8.75 24.42 23.08
C ILE A 561 7.89 24.16 21.83
N GLU A 562 6.63 23.82 22.07
CA GLU A 562 5.62 23.71 21.02
C GLU A 562 5.09 25.11 20.64
N PHE A 563 5.48 25.58 19.44
CA PHE A 563 5.01 26.85 18.88
C PHE A 563 3.64 26.70 18.19
N GLY A 564 2.58 26.60 18.99
CA GLY A 564 1.18 26.54 18.50
C GLY A 564 0.46 27.89 18.46
N ASP A 565 -0.79 27.90 17.97
CA ASP A 565 -1.60 29.12 17.83
C ASP A 565 -1.72 29.94 19.12
N VAL A 566 -1.91 29.26 20.27
CA VAL A 566 -2.03 29.89 21.60
C VAL A 566 -0.77 30.67 21.97
N PHE A 567 0.41 30.19 21.55
CA PHE A 567 1.67 30.91 21.75
C PHE A 567 1.65 32.23 20.98
N PHE A 568 1.26 32.15 19.71
CA PHE A 568 1.30 33.29 18.80
C PHE A 568 0.27 34.37 19.08
N GLU A 569 -0.84 34.01 19.74
CA GLU A 569 -1.81 34.96 20.29
C GLU A 569 -1.24 35.85 21.41
N GLN A 570 -0.08 35.50 22.00
CA GLN A 570 0.52 36.26 23.09
C GLN A 570 1.54 37.31 22.58
N PRO A 571 1.21 38.62 22.60
CA PRO A 571 2.00 39.64 21.92
C PRO A 571 3.42 39.83 22.48
N LYS A 572 3.64 39.78 23.81
CA LYS A 572 4.99 39.93 24.37
C LYS A 572 5.86 38.72 24.10
N LEU A 573 5.28 37.51 24.16
CA LEU A 573 6.00 36.27 23.83
C LEU A 573 6.38 36.23 22.35
N THR A 574 5.43 36.49 21.45
CA THR A 574 5.69 36.57 20.01
C THR A 574 6.75 37.63 19.70
N THR A 575 6.66 38.81 20.29
CA THR A 575 7.68 39.87 20.11
C THR A 575 9.05 39.46 20.66
N SER A 576 9.09 38.75 21.80
CA SER A 576 10.33 38.26 22.40
C SER A 576 10.97 37.16 21.55
N LEU A 577 10.16 36.26 20.97
CA LEU A 577 10.61 35.25 20.01
C LEU A 577 11.19 35.90 18.74
N LEU A 578 10.50 36.89 18.16
CA LEU A 578 10.99 37.61 16.99
C LEU A 578 12.32 38.33 17.26
N LYS A 579 12.47 38.94 18.44
CA LYS A 579 13.74 39.55 18.87
C LYS A 579 14.83 38.50 19.07
N PHE A 580 14.50 37.39 19.70
CA PHE A 580 15.42 36.26 19.87
C PHE A 580 15.90 35.74 18.50
N ILE A 581 15.04 35.61 17.49
CA ILE A 581 15.46 35.24 16.13
C ILE A 581 16.37 36.32 15.53
N ALA A 582 15.99 37.60 15.63
CA ALA A 582 16.75 38.71 15.05
C ALA A 582 18.17 38.86 15.64
N GLU A 583 18.38 38.57 16.93
CA GLU A 583 19.68 38.63 17.60
C GLU A 583 20.73 37.68 16.98
N ASN A 584 20.30 36.53 16.45
CA ASN A 584 21.18 35.59 15.76
C ASN A 584 20.41 34.85 14.65
N LEU A 585 20.13 35.61 13.57
CA LEU A 585 19.34 35.13 12.44
C LEU A 585 19.92 33.86 11.79
N GLN A 586 21.25 33.74 11.71
CA GLN A 586 21.89 32.60 11.06
C GLN A 586 21.67 31.29 11.84
N ALA A 587 21.73 31.33 13.17
CA ALA A 587 21.58 30.12 13.98
C ALA A 587 20.11 29.75 14.29
N ARG A 588 19.15 30.62 13.94
CA ARG A 588 17.75 30.53 14.40
C ARG A 588 16.73 30.69 13.26
N MET A 589 17.16 30.55 12.00
CA MET A 589 16.29 30.73 10.83
C MET A 589 15.26 29.61 10.65
N ASP A 590 15.55 28.43 11.15
CA ASP A 590 14.67 27.25 11.23
C ASP A 590 13.35 27.56 11.94
N LEU A 591 13.36 28.49 12.90
CA LEU A 591 12.17 28.90 13.64
C LEU A 591 11.20 29.76 12.80
N ILE A 592 11.65 30.44 11.74
CA ILE A 592 10.82 31.39 10.98
C ILE A 592 9.63 30.68 10.33
N ALA A 593 9.85 29.52 9.72
CA ALA A 593 8.80 28.73 9.08
C ALA A 593 7.75 28.21 10.08
N SER A 594 8.11 28.12 11.36
CA SER A 594 7.22 27.67 12.44
C SER A 594 6.29 28.78 12.94
N ILE A 595 6.50 30.04 12.55
CA ILE A 595 5.70 31.19 12.99
C ILE A 595 4.68 31.54 11.89
N PRO A 596 3.36 31.58 12.17
CA PRO A 596 2.37 32.01 11.20
C PRO A 596 2.69 33.39 10.61
N ILE A 597 2.58 33.50 9.28
CA ILE A 597 2.95 34.71 8.54
C ILE A 597 2.29 36.02 9.02
N VAL A 598 1.11 35.90 9.64
CA VAL A 598 0.30 37.01 10.18
C VAL A 598 0.91 37.60 11.46
N CYS A 599 1.71 36.81 12.19
CA CYS A 599 2.34 37.23 13.45
C CYS A 599 3.55 38.16 13.24
N PHE A 600 4.07 38.20 12.02
CA PHE A 600 5.13 39.12 11.65
C PHE A 600 4.55 40.51 11.34
N ASN A 601 4.82 41.47 12.22
CA ASN A 601 4.50 42.86 11.91
C ASN A 601 5.36 43.38 10.74
N LYS A 602 4.91 44.47 10.10
CA LYS A 602 5.59 45.04 8.91
C LYS A 602 7.06 45.41 9.18
N SER A 603 7.36 45.90 10.39
CA SER A 603 8.72 46.33 10.77
C SER A 603 9.68 45.15 10.89
N PHE A 604 9.30 44.11 11.64
CA PHE A 604 10.11 42.90 11.81
C PHE A 604 10.23 42.13 10.51
N LYS A 605 9.16 42.03 9.71
CA LYS A 605 9.22 41.37 8.40
C LYS A 605 10.22 42.08 7.48
N LYS A 606 10.24 43.42 7.48
CA LYS A 606 11.24 44.21 6.73
C LYS A 606 12.66 43.94 7.23
N GLU A 607 12.87 43.95 8.55
CA GLU A 607 14.17 43.68 9.17
C GLU A 607 14.69 42.28 8.82
N LEU A 608 13.85 41.25 8.98
CA LEU A 608 14.17 39.86 8.66
C LEU A 608 14.42 39.66 7.16
N LEU A 609 13.56 40.19 6.27
CA LEU A 609 13.77 40.08 4.82
C LEU A 609 15.07 40.75 4.36
N ASN A 610 15.40 41.91 4.91
CA ASN A 610 16.66 42.58 4.60
C ASN A 610 17.86 41.78 5.14
N GLY A 611 17.77 41.26 6.37
CA GLY A 611 18.80 40.42 6.98
C GLY A 611 19.02 39.11 6.22
N LEU A 612 17.95 38.42 5.84
CA LEU A 612 18.00 37.20 5.02
C LEU A 612 18.57 37.49 3.63
N PHE A 613 18.22 38.61 3.01
CA PHE A 613 18.82 39.01 1.73
C PHE A 613 20.34 39.22 1.89
N THR A 614 20.79 39.91 2.93
CA THR A 614 22.23 40.08 3.21
C THR A 614 22.92 38.74 3.46
N LEU A 615 22.33 37.86 4.27
CA LEU A 615 22.86 36.51 4.53
C LEU A 615 22.96 35.71 3.23
N PHE A 616 21.92 35.70 2.40
CA PHE A 616 21.93 34.97 1.12
C PHE A 616 23.02 35.49 0.18
N THR A 617 23.21 36.82 0.10
CA THR A 617 24.25 37.40 -0.74
C THR A 617 25.67 37.08 -0.27
N SER A 618 25.85 36.78 1.02
CA SER A 618 27.15 36.43 1.61
C SER A 618 27.41 34.91 1.60
N ASN A 619 26.36 34.11 1.84
CA ASN A 619 26.40 32.65 1.85
C ASN A 619 25.07 32.09 1.29
N PRO A 620 25.02 31.74 -0.01
CA PRO A 620 23.78 31.32 -0.64
C PRO A 620 23.37 29.92 -0.21
N THR A 621 22.35 29.85 0.66
CA THR A 621 21.74 28.58 1.07
C THR A 621 20.28 28.51 0.63
N LYS A 622 19.84 27.29 0.30
CA LYS A 622 18.44 27.00 -0.05
C LYS A 622 17.48 27.43 1.06
N GLU A 623 17.82 27.12 2.31
CA GLU A 623 17.05 27.43 3.51
C GLU A 623 16.80 28.93 3.69
N THR A 624 17.79 29.78 3.37
CA THR A 624 17.61 31.24 3.44
C THR A 624 16.53 31.71 2.46
N LEU A 625 16.52 31.16 1.23
CA LEU A 625 15.50 31.48 0.22
C LEU A 625 14.12 30.91 0.55
N GLU A 626 14.04 29.73 1.16
CA GLU A 626 12.76 29.16 1.62
C GLU A 626 12.10 30.07 2.67
N ASN A 627 12.88 30.60 3.61
CA ASN A 627 12.42 31.55 4.61
C ASN A 627 12.02 32.91 3.99
N MET A 628 12.77 33.40 3.00
CA MET A 628 12.38 34.61 2.25
C MET A 628 11.06 34.39 1.49
N HIS A 629 10.93 33.26 0.79
CA HIS A 629 9.72 32.88 0.07
C HIS A 629 8.51 32.80 1.02
N TYR A 630 8.69 32.20 2.20
CA TYR A 630 7.67 32.14 3.25
C TYR A 630 7.20 33.54 3.65
N LEU A 631 8.12 34.43 4.05
CA LEU A 631 7.78 35.78 4.51
C LEU A 631 7.10 36.63 3.42
N LEU A 632 7.45 36.43 2.15
CA LEU A 632 6.87 37.12 0.99
C LEU A 632 5.46 36.66 0.62
N GLY A 633 4.93 35.62 1.27
CA GLY A 633 3.50 35.26 1.16
C GLY A 633 2.57 36.42 1.53
N GLN A 634 3.06 37.38 2.32
CA GLN A 634 2.40 38.67 2.56
C GLN A 634 3.44 39.80 2.39
N PRO A 635 3.33 40.61 1.33
CA PRO A 635 4.34 41.61 0.99
C PRO A 635 4.43 42.73 2.04
N THR A 636 5.62 43.29 2.22
CA THR A 636 5.83 44.52 2.99
C THR A 636 5.80 45.77 2.12
N TYR A 637 6.06 45.63 0.82
CA TYR A 637 6.29 46.75 -0.13
C TYR A 637 7.37 47.74 0.33
N SER A 638 8.25 47.33 1.25
CA SER A 638 9.21 48.25 1.91
C SER A 638 10.58 47.63 2.15
N SER A 639 10.73 46.32 1.94
CA SER A 639 12.03 45.66 1.96
C SER A 639 12.86 46.10 0.75
N VAL A 640 14.18 45.95 0.86
CA VAL A 640 15.09 46.29 -0.26
C VAL A 640 14.87 45.37 -1.46
N LEU A 641 14.33 44.18 -1.24
CA LEU A 641 14.02 43.21 -2.29
C LEU A 641 12.79 43.60 -3.10
N GLU A 642 11.76 44.13 -2.43
CA GLU A 642 10.50 44.52 -3.07
C GLU A 642 10.55 45.88 -3.77
N THR A 643 11.46 46.76 -3.34
CA THR A 643 11.54 48.17 -3.80
C THR A 643 12.64 48.44 -4.82
N LYS A 644 13.63 47.56 -4.97
CA LYS A 644 14.75 47.72 -5.92
C LYS A 644 14.89 46.52 -6.82
N PHE A 645 14.57 46.68 -8.11
CA PHE A 645 14.62 45.60 -9.10
C PHE A 645 16.01 44.93 -9.20
N ASP A 646 17.09 45.71 -9.04
CA ASP A 646 18.47 45.21 -9.04
C ASP A 646 18.73 44.10 -8.02
N ASN A 647 18.01 44.12 -6.90
CA ASN A 647 18.18 43.09 -5.87
C ASN A 647 17.51 41.76 -6.28
N LEU A 648 16.51 41.78 -7.16
CA LEU A 648 15.97 40.56 -7.77
C LEU A 648 16.96 39.94 -8.76
N LEU A 649 17.66 40.76 -9.55
CA LEU A 649 18.71 40.27 -10.43
C LEU A 649 19.85 39.64 -9.63
N LYS A 650 20.28 40.29 -8.54
CA LYS A 650 21.31 39.75 -7.63
C LYS A 650 20.92 38.40 -7.02
N LEU A 651 19.63 38.14 -6.75
CA LEU A 651 19.19 36.83 -6.28
C LEU A 651 19.47 35.71 -7.28
N LEU A 652 19.28 35.98 -8.58
CA LEU A 652 19.61 35.02 -9.64
C LEU A 652 21.13 34.90 -9.82
N THR A 653 21.88 36.00 -9.66
CA THR A 653 23.35 36.00 -9.84
C THR A 653 24.06 35.17 -8.77
N VAL A 654 23.60 35.25 -7.52
CA VAL A 654 24.24 34.59 -6.37
C VAL A 654 23.65 33.20 -6.10
N GLY A 655 22.53 32.84 -6.75
CA GLY A 655 21.86 31.56 -6.57
C GLY A 655 22.71 30.36 -7.00
N THR A 656 22.65 29.28 -6.23
CA THR A 656 23.21 27.97 -6.60
C THR A 656 22.18 27.17 -7.40
N ASP A 657 22.61 26.10 -8.08
CA ASP A 657 21.70 25.23 -8.86
C ASP A 657 20.53 24.69 -8.02
N GLU A 658 20.78 24.35 -6.75
CA GLU A 658 19.77 23.86 -5.81
C GLU A 658 18.77 24.94 -5.37
N SER A 659 19.22 26.20 -5.33
CA SER A 659 18.44 27.33 -4.80
C SER A 659 17.72 28.13 -5.90
N LYS A 660 18.08 27.88 -7.17
CA LYS A 660 17.64 28.65 -8.34
C LYS A 660 16.12 28.64 -8.52
N LEU A 661 15.48 27.46 -8.42
CA LEU A 661 14.02 27.32 -8.57
C LEU A 661 13.23 28.14 -7.53
N ILE A 662 13.74 28.24 -6.31
CA ILE A 662 13.09 29.03 -5.25
C ILE A 662 13.32 30.52 -5.50
N ALA A 663 14.50 30.92 -5.99
CA ALA A 663 14.75 32.30 -6.42
C ALA A 663 13.77 32.73 -7.54
N TYR A 664 13.51 31.85 -8.53
CA TYR A 664 12.48 32.07 -9.56
C TYR A 664 11.11 32.37 -8.94
N ASN A 665 10.69 31.60 -7.95
CA ASN A 665 9.41 31.78 -7.27
C ASN A 665 9.36 33.08 -6.46
N VAL A 666 10.44 33.42 -5.75
CA VAL A 666 10.58 34.69 -5.03
C VAL A 666 10.40 35.88 -5.97
N ILE A 667 11.09 35.88 -7.11
CA ILE A 667 11.02 36.95 -8.12
C ILE A 667 9.61 37.05 -8.70
N LYS A 668 9.01 35.90 -9.04
CA LYS A 668 7.63 35.83 -9.52
C LYS A 668 6.63 36.44 -8.53
N ILE A 669 6.76 36.15 -7.23
CA ILE A 669 5.89 36.70 -6.19
C ILE A 669 6.07 38.21 -6.07
N VAL A 670 7.32 38.70 -6.00
CA VAL A 670 7.61 40.13 -5.89
C VAL A 670 7.10 40.89 -7.12
N TRP A 671 7.34 40.35 -8.33
CA TRP A 671 6.85 40.94 -9.57
C TRP A 671 5.32 41.02 -9.59
N ARG A 672 4.65 39.90 -9.34
CA ARG A 672 3.18 39.83 -9.37
C ARG A 672 2.55 40.79 -8.35
N ASN A 673 3.11 40.89 -7.14
CA ASN A 673 2.61 41.81 -6.11
C ASN A 673 2.74 43.28 -6.54
N ASN A 674 3.86 43.65 -7.19
CA ASN A 674 4.05 45.00 -7.73
C ASN A 674 3.08 45.30 -8.89
N VAL A 675 2.87 44.36 -9.83
CA VAL A 675 1.92 44.52 -10.94
C VAL A 675 0.46 44.59 -10.43
N GLN A 676 0.09 43.80 -9.41
CA GLN A 676 -1.25 43.87 -8.84
C GLN A 676 -1.55 45.22 -8.17
N GLN A 677 -0.52 45.91 -7.67
CA GLN A 677 -0.62 47.23 -7.04
C GLN A 677 -0.18 48.38 -7.98
N ILE A 678 -0.21 48.17 -9.30
CA ILE A 678 0.28 49.15 -10.31
C ILE A 678 -0.38 50.53 -10.24
N LYS A 679 -1.53 50.67 -9.58
CA LYS A 679 -2.21 51.96 -9.36
C LYS A 679 -1.47 52.89 -8.40
N ASN A 680 -0.57 52.35 -7.57
CA ASN A 680 0.28 53.14 -6.68
C ASN A 680 1.49 53.68 -7.47
N GLU A 681 1.83 54.96 -7.30
CA GLU A 681 2.90 55.62 -8.06
C GLU A 681 4.27 54.94 -7.87
N GLU A 682 4.59 54.48 -6.66
CA GLU A 682 5.86 53.80 -6.39
C GLU A 682 5.98 52.44 -7.10
N ASN A 683 4.88 51.65 -7.13
CA ASN A 683 4.83 50.36 -7.80
C ASN A 683 4.78 50.52 -9.33
N HIS A 684 4.06 51.54 -9.81
CA HIS A 684 4.06 51.94 -11.22
C HIS A 684 5.47 52.24 -11.69
N LYS A 685 6.17 53.11 -10.95
CA LYS A 685 7.56 53.46 -11.23
C LYS A 685 8.48 52.23 -11.21
N TYR A 686 8.33 51.36 -10.20
CA TYR A 686 9.12 50.12 -10.11
C TYR A 686 8.96 49.23 -11.36
N VAL A 687 7.72 48.98 -11.79
CA VAL A 687 7.43 48.12 -12.94
C VAL A 687 7.94 48.75 -14.24
N ASN A 688 7.72 50.06 -14.41
CA ASN A 688 8.19 50.80 -15.58
C ASN A 688 9.72 50.84 -15.67
N ASP A 689 10.39 51.17 -14.56
CA ASP A 689 11.86 51.20 -14.47
C ASP A 689 12.45 49.81 -14.75
N ALA A 690 11.79 48.73 -14.28
CA ALA A 690 12.20 47.36 -14.56
C ALA A 690 12.06 46.98 -16.05
N ILE A 691 10.92 47.26 -16.68
CA ILE A 691 10.70 46.98 -18.12
C ILE A 691 11.68 47.79 -18.97
N SER A 692 11.79 49.10 -18.73
CA SER A 692 12.73 49.99 -19.42
C SER A 692 14.17 49.49 -19.28
N LYS A 693 14.58 49.05 -18.08
CA LYS A 693 15.91 48.48 -17.86
C LYS A 693 16.15 47.21 -18.67
N LEU A 694 15.21 46.27 -18.67
CA LEU A 694 15.32 45.02 -19.43
C LEU A 694 15.32 45.25 -20.95
N ASN A 695 14.53 46.22 -21.44
CA ASN A 695 14.57 46.66 -22.84
C ASN A 695 15.96 47.21 -23.20
N SER A 696 16.51 48.10 -22.39
CA SER A 696 17.86 48.65 -22.62
C SER A 696 18.97 47.59 -22.57
N TYR A 697 18.79 46.54 -21.75
CA TYR A 697 19.72 45.41 -21.72
C TYR A 697 19.70 44.64 -23.04
N LEU A 698 18.53 44.36 -23.61
CA LEU A 698 18.43 43.70 -24.93
C LEU A 698 19.01 44.57 -26.06
N ASP A 699 18.82 45.89 -26.01
CA ASP A 699 19.39 46.83 -26.98
C ASP A 699 20.94 46.81 -26.97
N SER A 700 21.55 46.56 -25.80
CA SER A 700 23.00 46.50 -25.63
C SER A 700 23.65 45.21 -26.17
N LYS A 701 22.85 44.26 -26.67
CA LYS A 701 23.22 42.88 -27.07
C LYS A 701 23.86 42.08 -25.92
N PRO A 702 23.12 41.13 -25.32
CA PRO A 702 23.62 40.29 -24.23
C PRO A 702 24.92 39.56 -24.58
N GLN A 703 25.89 39.56 -23.66
CA GLN A 703 27.17 38.86 -23.83
C GLN A 703 27.10 37.37 -23.48
N GLN A 704 26.18 36.98 -22.58
CA GLN A 704 25.94 35.61 -22.14
C GLN A 704 24.60 35.10 -22.71
N ILE A 705 24.58 33.84 -23.15
CA ILE A 705 23.39 33.23 -23.76
C ILE A 705 22.26 33.06 -22.73
N ILE A 706 22.61 32.68 -21.49
CA ILE A 706 21.71 32.67 -20.34
C ILE A 706 22.28 33.64 -19.32
N SER A 707 21.66 34.80 -19.18
CA SER A 707 21.98 35.80 -18.15
C SER A 707 20.82 35.96 -17.18
N THR A 708 21.09 36.53 -16.02
CA THR A 708 20.08 36.78 -14.99
C THR A 708 18.96 37.70 -15.45
N GLU A 709 19.27 38.63 -16.34
CA GLU A 709 18.31 39.54 -16.98
C GLU A 709 17.39 38.77 -17.94
N LEU A 710 17.93 37.83 -18.73
CA LEU A 710 17.14 37.01 -19.65
C LEU A 710 16.20 36.05 -18.89
N GLU A 711 16.67 35.50 -17.78
CA GLU A 711 15.85 34.70 -16.87
C GLU A 711 14.73 35.55 -16.24
N ALA A 712 15.04 36.79 -15.81
CA ALA A 712 14.05 37.72 -15.30
C ALA A 712 12.99 38.09 -16.36
N ILE A 713 13.40 38.33 -17.61
CA ILE A 713 12.49 38.60 -18.74
C ILE A 713 11.50 37.45 -18.92
N LEU A 714 11.98 36.20 -18.95
CA LEU A 714 11.11 35.02 -19.07
C LEU A 714 10.08 34.94 -17.93
N ILE A 715 10.50 35.17 -16.68
CA ILE A 715 9.58 35.18 -15.52
C ILE A 715 8.51 36.26 -15.68
N ILE A 716 8.91 37.46 -16.08
CA ILE A 716 8.01 38.61 -16.23
C ILE A 716 6.98 38.36 -17.32
N LEU A 717 7.41 37.97 -18.52
CA LEU A 717 6.53 37.77 -19.67
C LEU A 717 5.54 36.61 -19.46
N THR A 718 5.95 35.54 -18.78
CA THR A 718 5.08 34.38 -18.51
C THR A 718 4.07 34.61 -17.39
N ASN A 719 4.28 35.64 -16.55
CA ASN A 719 3.44 35.91 -15.37
C ASN A 719 2.71 37.26 -15.42
N THR A 720 2.78 37.99 -16.55
CA THR A 720 2.07 39.25 -16.75
C THR A 720 0.90 39.03 -17.70
N LYS A 721 -0.30 39.48 -17.31
CA LYS A 721 -1.46 39.55 -18.20
C LYS A 721 -1.60 40.99 -18.70
N GLU A 722 -1.92 41.16 -19.98
CA GLU A 722 -2.15 42.48 -20.61
C GLU A 722 -3.32 43.25 -19.93
N GLU A 723 -4.27 42.52 -19.32
CA GLU A 723 -5.44 43.07 -18.65
C GLU A 723 -5.07 43.97 -17.44
N GLY A 724 -5.29 45.29 -17.58
CA GLY A 724 -5.18 46.27 -16.49
C GLY A 724 -3.90 47.11 -16.46
N LEU A 725 -3.02 46.95 -17.46
CA LEU A 725 -1.88 47.83 -17.71
C LEU A 725 -2.33 49.12 -18.45
N SER A 726 -1.53 50.18 -18.38
CA SER A 726 -1.74 51.37 -19.22
C SER A 726 -1.31 51.07 -20.66
N GLU A 727 -1.91 51.76 -21.64
CA GLU A 727 -1.59 51.57 -23.07
C GLU A 727 -0.08 51.70 -23.36
N ASN A 728 0.61 52.64 -22.70
CA ASN A 728 2.06 52.81 -22.85
C ASN A 728 2.86 51.62 -22.29
N MET A 729 2.48 51.07 -21.13
CA MET A 729 3.17 49.92 -20.53
C MET A 729 2.89 48.62 -21.30
N GLU A 730 1.68 48.47 -21.85
CA GLU A 730 1.36 47.36 -22.74
C GLU A 730 2.22 47.40 -24.01
N ALA A 731 2.44 48.59 -24.58
CA ALA A 731 3.35 48.78 -25.70
C ALA A 731 4.80 48.42 -25.34
N GLU A 732 5.33 48.90 -24.21
CA GLU A 732 6.70 48.57 -23.77
C GLU A 732 6.89 47.08 -23.43
N LEU A 733 5.86 46.43 -22.88
CA LEU A 733 5.88 44.98 -22.60
C LEU A 733 5.83 44.15 -23.88
N ASN A 734 5.03 44.57 -24.87
CA ASN A 734 5.00 43.95 -26.19
C ASN A 734 6.34 44.13 -26.91
N GLU A 735 6.94 45.32 -26.84
CA GLU A 735 8.28 45.57 -27.36
C GLU A 735 9.32 44.65 -26.70
N LEU A 736 9.26 44.49 -25.37
CA LEU A 736 10.13 43.56 -24.64
C LEU A 736 9.95 42.12 -25.11
N ASN A 737 8.70 41.67 -25.28
CA ASN A 737 8.39 40.33 -25.76
C ASN A 737 8.92 40.08 -27.18
N ASP A 738 8.76 41.06 -28.07
CA ASP A 738 9.23 40.96 -29.46
C ASP A 738 10.77 40.99 -29.53
N LYS A 739 11.43 41.91 -28.81
CA LYS A 739 12.90 41.96 -28.70
C LYS A 739 13.46 40.67 -28.12
N PHE A 740 12.85 40.12 -27.07
CA PHE A 740 13.32 38.89 -26.44
C PHE A 740 13.08 37.66 -27.31
N THR A 741 11.94 37.60 -28.01
CA THR A 741 11.66 36.52 -28.98
C THR A 741 12.69 36.56 -30.11
N ASN A 742 12.97 37.73 -30.67
CA ASN A 742 13.99 37.91 -31.71
C ASN A 742 15.38 37.54 -31.20
N TYR A 743 15.75 37.96 -29.97
CA TYR A 743 17.01 37.55 -29.34
C TYR A 743 17.12 36.01 -29.24
N CYS A 744 16.08 35.32 -28.79
CA CYS A 744 16.11 33.85 -28.69
C CYS A 744 16.28 33.19 -30.06
N ILE A 745 15.60 33.70 -31.10
CA ILE A 745 15.69 33.19 -32.47
C ILE A 745 17.06 33.46 -33.08
N GLU A 746 17.58 34.68 -32.98
CA GLU A 746 18.92 35.05 -33.45
C GLU A 746 19.99 34.23 -32.74
N THR A 747 19.88 34.08 -31.42
CA THR A 747 20.83 33.31 -30.62
C THR A 747 20.80 31.83 -30.99
N LEU A 748 19.61 31.22 -31.18
CA LEU A 748 19.50 29.85 -31.68
C LEU A 748 20.08 29.69 -33.09
N ASN A 749 19.91 30.70 -33.95
CA ASN A 749 20.41 30.70 -35.31
C ASN A 749 21.94 30.86 -35.41
N ASP A 750 22.56 31.56 -34.47
CA ASP A 750 24.00 31.79 -34.42
C ASP A 750 24.72 30.86 -33.42
N CYS A 751 23.96 30.03 -32.70
CA CYS A 751 24.47 29.11 -31.69
C CYS A 751 25.40 28.05 -32.31
N LYS A 752 26.71 28.19 -32.07
CA LYS A 752 27.72 27.17 -32.38
C LYS A 752 27.99 26.21 -31.20
N THR A 753 27.28 26.38 -30.08
CA THR A 753 27.54 25.61 -28.86
C THR A 753 26.89 24.23 -28.95
N GLU A 754 27.60 23.18 -28.52
CA GLU A 754 27.04 21.84 -28.32
C GLU A 754 26.32 21.71 -26.95
N ASP A 755 26.16 22.81 -26.21
CA ASP A 755 25.55 22.79 -24.88
C ASP A 755 24.03 22.62 -24.96
N LEU A 756 23.62 21.38 -24.67
CA LEU A 756 22.23 20.95 -24.71
C LEU A 756 21.35 21.70 -23.70
N THR A 757 21.90 22.14 -22.57
CA THR A 757 21.14 22.86 -21.54
C THR A 757 20.72 24.25 -22.02
N THR A 758 21.65 24.95 -22.68
CA THR A 758 21.42 26.25 -23.30
C THR A 758 20.37 26.20 -24.40
N ILE A 759 20.48 25.24 -25.32
CA ILE A 759 19.53 25.09 -26.42
C ILE A 759 18.14 24.71 -25.90
N LYS A 760 18.07 23.80 -24.92
CA LYS A 760 16.82 23.42 -24.28
C LYS A 760 16.14 24.62 -23.62
N TRP A 761 16.90 25.43 -22.89
CA TRP A 761 16.38 26.63 -22.24
C TRP A 761 15.77 27.59 -23.27
N LEU A 762 16.49 27.92 -24.34
CA LEU A 762 16.00 28.81 -25.41
C LEU A 762 14.73 28.28 -26.08
N LEU A 763 14.66 26.98 -26.38
CA LEU A 763 13.47 26.37 -27.00
C LEU A 763 12.28 26.36 -26.04
N GLN A 764 12.51 26.04 -24.76
CA GLN A 764 11.45 26.04 -23.75
C GLN A 764 10.91 27.46 -23.51
N THR A 765 11.79 28.46 -23.51
CA THR A 765 11.44 29.87 -23.46
C THR A 765 10.46 30.22 -24.58
N LEU A 766 10.76 29.88 -25.84
CA LEU A 766 9.86 30.13 -26.97
C LEU A 766 8.49 29.43 -26.84
N VAL A 767 8.46 28.23 -26.24
CA VAL A 767 7.19 27.53 -25.94
C VAL A 767 6.37 28.30 -24.89
N MET A 768 7.01 28.80 -23.84
CA MET A 768 6.35 29.51 -22.73
C MET A 768 5.88 30.92 -23.07
N LEU A 769 6.51 31.60 -24.03
CA LEU A 769 6.15 32.96 -24.42
C LEU A 769 4.72 33.08 -25.02
N PRO A 770 4.12 34.27 -25.09
CA PRO A 770 2.81 34.46 -25.72
C PRO A 770 2.76 34.04 -27.21
N SER A 771 1.58 33.64 -27.71
CA SER A 771 1.43 32.99 -29.04
C SER A 771 1.62 33.92 -30.24
N LYS A 772 1.61 35.25 -30.06
CA LYS A 772 1.67 36.23 -31.15
C LYS A 772 3.09 36.44 -31.71
N SER A 773 4.13 35.99 -31.01
CA SER A 773 5.51 36.46 -31.25
C SER A 773 6.39 35.50 -32.07
N SER A 774 6.02 34.22 -32.21
CA SER A 774 6.82 33.22 -32.95
C SER A 774 6.06 32.64 -34.14
N THR A 775 6.70 32.59 -35.31
CA THR A 775 6.16 31.99 -36.54
C THR A 775 6.78 30.62 -36.80
N PHE A 776 6.08 29.77 -37.56
CA PHE A 776 6.61 28.46 -37.96
C PHE A 776 7.92 28.56 -38.76
N GLU A 777 8.08 29.61 -39.58
CA GLU A 777 9.31 29.88 -40.35
C GLU A 777 10.51 30.14 -39.44
N ASN A 778 10.30 30.90 -38.35
CA ASN A 778 11.32 31.15 -37.34
C ASN A 778 11.74 29.86 -36.63
N VAL A 779 10.80 28.95 -36.37
CA VAL A 779 11.08 27.66 -35.75
C VAL A 779 11.91 26.76 -36.68
N ILE A 780 11.54 26.68 -37.97
CA ILE A 780 12.29 25.89 -38.96
C ILE A 780 13.69 26.44 -39.16
N SER A 781 13.86 27.76 -39.24
CA SER A 781 15.17 28.36 -39.45
C SER A 781 16.13 28.00 -38.31
N CYS A 782 15.64 28.03 -37.06
CA CYS A 782 16.39 27.58 -35.89
C CYS A 782 16.74 26.09 -35.99
N VAL A 783 15.75 25.22 -36.24
CA VAL A 783 15.96 23.76 -36.29
C VAL A 783 16.99 23.35 -37.35
N LYS A 784 17.00 24.00 -38.52
CA LYS A 784 17.95 23.69 -39.60
C LYS A 784 19.40 23.97 -39.25
N ARG A 785 19.66 24.86 -38.29
CA ARG A 785 21.01 25.25 -37.87
C ARG A 785 21.54 24.48 -36.66
N LEU A 786 20.65 23.77 -35.94
CA LEU A 786 21.04 22.93 -34.80
C LEU A 786 21.75 21.65 -35.25
N ASP A 787 22.76 21.22 -34.48
CA ASP A 787 23.50 19.98 -34.76
C ASP A 787 22.58 18.74 -34.66
N SER A 788 22.80 17.79 -35.57
CA SER A 788 22.06 16.53 -35.64
C SER A 788 22.10 15.70 -34.35
N LYS A 789 23.15 15.80 -33.54
CA LYS A 789 23.28 15.12 -32.25
C LYS A 789 22.34 15.71 -31.20
N ILE A 790 22.15 17.03 -31.19
CA ILE A 790 21.28 17.73 -30.25
C ILE A 790 19.82 17.44 -30.56
N LEU A 791 19.47 17.39 -31.85
CA LEU A 791 18.14 17.02 -32.32
C LEU A 791 17.74 15.57 -32.00
N LYS A 792 18.67 14.71 -31.57
CA LYS A 792 18.38 13.34 -31.11
C LYS A 792 17.96 13.26 -29.65
N ASP A 793 18.11 14.33 -28.87
CA ASP A 793 17.67 14.33 -27.48
C ASP A 793 16.13 14.35 -27.37
N ALA A 794 15.58 13.40 -26.60
CA ALA A 794 14.14 13.23 -26.47
C ALA A 794 13.44 14.46 -25.85
N SER A 795 14.13 15.18 -24.95
CA SER A 795 13.56 16.38 -24.32
C SER A 795 13.52 17.57 -25.27
N ILE A 796 14.57 17.76 -26.08
CA ILE A 796 14.58 18.74 -27.18
C ILE A 796 13.49 18.43 -28.20
N GLN A 797 13.36 17.18 -28.60
CA GLN A 797 12.32 16.74 -29.54
C GLN A 797 10.91 17.03 -29.01
N SER A 798 10.66 16.78 -27.71
CA SER A 798 9.39 17.10 -27.08
C SER A 798 9.10 18.60 -27.11
N THR A 799 10.04 19.43 -26.67
CA THR A 799 9.90 20.90 -26.67
C THR A 799 9.72 21.45 -28.09
N LEU A 800 10.45 20.93 -29.08
CA LEU A 800 10.27 21.31 -30.49
C LEU A 800 8.89 20.93 -31.01
N PHE A 801 8.38 19.75 -30.67
CA PHE A 801 7.03 19.35 -31.05
C PHE A 801 5.96 20.27 -30.45
N GLN A 802 6.12 20.67 -29.19
CA GLN A 802 5.23 21.65 -28.54
C GLN A 802 5.27 23.00 -29.27
N LEU A 803 6.46 23.49 -29.61
CA LEU A 803 6.65 24.74 -30.34
C LEU A 803 6.05 24.68 -31.74
N ILE A 804 6.25 23.57 -32.47
CA ILE A 804 5.66 23.32 -33.78
C ILE A 804 4.13 23.31 -33.68
N CYS A 805 3.53 22.58 -32.74
CA CYS A 805 2.07 22.54 -32.58
C CYS A 805 1.47 23.92 -32.23
N LYS A 806 2.24 24.77 -31.54
CA LYS A 806 1.83 26.14 -31.18
C LYS A 806 1.90 27.12 -32.37
N THR A 807 2.91 26.98 -33.22
CA THR A 807 3.23 27.94 -34.30
C THR A 807 2.71 27.53 -35.67
N THR A 808 2.27 26.28 -35.83
CA THR A 808 1.80 25.74 -37.10
C THR A 808 0.49 26.37 -37.57
N ASP A 809 0.48 26.84 -38.82
CA ASP A 809 -0.74 27.27 -39.50
C ASP A 809 -1.72 26.12 -39.72
N LEU A 810 -3.01 26.43 -39.64
CA LEU A 810 -4.10 25.48 -39.92
C LEU A 810 -4.27 25.28 -41.43
N ASN A 811 -3.38 24.49 -42.04
CA ASN A 811 -3.50 24.03 -43.43
C ASN A 811 -3.17 22.53 -43.56
N HIS A 812 -3.57 21.92 -44.68
CA HIS A 812 -3.49 20.46 -44.84
C HIS A 812 -2.05 19.93 -44.75
N LYS A 813 -1.11 20.58 -45.45
CA LYS A 813 0.30 20.14 -45.50
C LYS A 813 0.95 20.21 -44.11
N SER A 814 0.73 21.29 -43.38
CA SER A 814 1.32 21.47 -42.05
C SER A 814 0.73 20.49 -41.02
N LEU A 815 -0.56 20.21 -41.08
CA LEU A 815 -1.19 19.25 -40.17
C LEU A 815 -0.75 17.80 -40.45
N VAL A 816 -0.60 17.43 -41.72
CA VAL A 816 -0.01 16.14 -42.11
C VAL A 816 1.43 16.03 -41.63
N TYR A 817 2.20 17.10 -41.72
CA TYR A 817 3.56 17.17 -41.17
C TYR A 817 3.58 16.96 -39.65
N VAL A 818 2.70 17.62 -38.89
CA VAL A 818 2.58 17.44 -37.43
C VAL A 818 2.22 16.01 -37.06
N LEU A 819 1.27 15.38 -37.76
CA LEU A 819 0.92 13.98 -37.53
C LEU A 819 2.10 13.04 -37.82
N SER A 820 2.84 13.29 -38.91
CA SER A 820 4.00 12.51 -39.29
C SER A 820 5.12 12.63 -38.25
N LEU A 821 5.34 13.84 -37.72
CA LEU A 821 6.28 14.07 -36.61
C LEU A 821 5.85 13.32 -35.35
N PHE A 822 4.57 13.41 -34.95
CA PHE A 822 4.08 12.71 -33.77
C PHE A 822 4.32 11.19 -33.85
N VAL A 823 4.12 10.60 -35.03
CA VAL A 823 4.44 9.18 -35.27
C VAL A 823 5.94 8.93 -35.14
N SER A 824 6.77 9.75 -35.79
CA SER A 824 8.23 9.61 -35.78
C SER A 824 8.84 9.77 -34.39
N LEU A 825 8.23 10.55 -33.50
CA LEU A 825 8.70 10.76 -32.14
C LEU A 825 8.43 9.59 -31.19
N GLN A 826 7.55 8.66 -31.58
CA GLN A 826 7.16 7.51 -30.76
C GLN A 826 6.94 7.88 -29.28
N PRO A 827 5.95 8.74 -28.96
CA PRO A 827 5.78 9.36 -27.64
C PRO A 827 5.59 8.36 -26.49
N GLY A 828 5.37 7.07 -26.79
CA GLY A 828 5.09 6.07 -25.77
C GLY A 828 3.84 6.45 -24.98
N LEU A 829 3.98 6.52 -23.67
CA LEU A 829 2.93 6.99 -22.74
C LEU A 829 3.09 8.46 -22.33
N ASN A 830 3.91 9.25 -23.03
CA ASN A 830 4.07 10.66 -22.72
C ASN A 830 2.76 11.43 -22.96
N THR A 831 2.09 11.78 -21.86
CA THR A 831 0.80 12.49 -21.88
C THR A 831 0.91 13.90 -22.42
N GLU A 832 2.06 14.57 -22.27
CA GLU A 832 2.25 15.96 -22.70
C GLU A 832 2.11 16.11 -24.22
N LEU A 833 2.77 15.23 -24.99
CA LEU A 833 2.71 15.25 -26.45
C LEU A 833 1.30 14.93 -26.97
N TYR A 834 0.63 13.98 -26.32
CA TYR A 834 -0.75 13.61 -26.63
C TYR A 834 -1.71 14.78 -26.38
N ASP A 835 -1.59 15.45 -25.23
CA ASP A 835 -2.47 16.56 -24.85
C ASP A 835 -2.27 17.79 -25.75
N VAL A 836 -1.02 18.11 -26.10
CA VAL A 836 -0.71 19.21 -27.02
C VAL A 836 -1.29 18.96 -28.41
N LEU A 837 -1.15 17.73 -28.94
CA LEU A 837 -1.75 17.35 -30.21
C LEU A 837 -3.28 17.40 -30.14
N LYS A 838 -3.88 16.90 -29.05
CA LYS A 838 -5.33 16.95 -28.83
C LYS A 838 -5.86 18.39 -28.80
N LEU A 839 -5.15 19.32 -28.14
CA LEU A 839 -5.49 20.75 -28.13
C LEU A 839 -5.45 21.37 -29.52
N LEU A 840 -4.46 21.01 -30.35
CA LEU A 840 -4.39 21.44 -31.75
C LEU A 840 -5.61 20.93 -32.54
N PHE A 841 -5.97 19.66 -32.39
CA PHE A 841 -7.11 19.06 -33.10
C PHE A 841 -8.48 19.56 -32.59
N GLN A 842 -8.58 19.97 -31.33
CA GLN A 842 -9.74 20.70 -30.80
C GLN A 842 -9.88 22.11 -31.40
N LYS A 843 -8.76 22.78 -31.73
CA LYS A 843 -8.82 24.03 -32.53
C LYS A 843 -9.22 23.72 -33.97
N LEU A 844 -8.64 22.68 -34.57
CA LEU A 844 -8.92 22.25 -35.95
C LEU A 844 -10.38 21.83 -36.16
N SER A 845 -11.05 21.25 -35.15
CA SER A 845 -12.44 20.81 -35.27
C SER A 845 -13.43 21.95 -35.59
N LYS A 846 -13.01 23.22 -35.43
CA LYS A 846 -13.76 24.40 -35.89
C LYS A 846 -13.75 24.59 -37.42
N HIS A 847 -12.82 23.93 -38.13
CA HIS A 847 -12.64 23.99 -39.58
C HIS A 847 -12.99 22.64 -40.24
N SER A 848 -14.28 22.35 -40.37
CA SER A 848 -14.81 21.02 -40.75
C SER A 848 -14.19 20.42 -42.02
N GLN A 849 -14.10 21.19 -43.12
CA GLN A 849 -13.57 20.68 -44.40
C GLN A 849 -12.11 20.20 -44.25
N LEU A 850 -11.25 21.08 -43.71
CA LEU A 850 -9.84 20.77 -43.50
C LEU A 850 -9.66 19.59 -42.54
N TYR A 851 -10.49 19.51 -41.49
CA TYR A 851 -10.48 18.39 -40.54
C TYR A 851 -10.66 17.05 -41.26
N PHE A 852 -11.67 16.94 -42.14
CA PHE A 852 -11.94 15.68 -42.85
C PHE A 852 -10.92 15.35 -43.95
N GLU A 853 -10.30 16.36 -44.58
CA GLU A 853 -9.18 16.14 -45.50
C GLU A 853 -7.98 15.51 -44.77
N VAL A 854 -7.63 16.01 -43.58
CA VAL A 854 -6.55 15.44 -42.76
C VAL A 854 -6.95 14.06 -42.20
N PHE A 855 -8.22 13.87 -41.85
CA PHE A 855 -8.71 12.58 -41.37
C PHE A 855 -8.69 11.50 -42.49
N ASP A 856 -9.01 11.86 -43.73
CA ASP A 856 -8.89 10.94 -44.88
C ASP A 856 -7.43 10.51 -45.09
N PHE A 857 -6.48 11.46 -45.04
CA PHE A 857 -5.05 11.15 -45.11
C PHE A 857 -4.62 10.15 -44.02
N PHE A 858 -4.98 10.41 -42.76
CA PHE A 858 -4.67 9.52 -41.64
C PHE A 858 -5.25 8.12 -41.87
N THR A 859 -6.54 8.03 -42.20
CA THR A 859 -7.18 6.72 -42.40
C THR A 859 -6.74 5.99 -43.67
N GLY A 860 -6.22 6.70 -44.67
CA GLY A 860 -5.55 6.11 -45.83
C GLY A 860 -4.21 5.45 -45.45
N SER A 861 -3.53 5.98 -44.43
CA SER A 861 -2.21 5.51 -43.99
C SER A 861 -2.26 4.29 -43.05
N ILE A 862 -3.43 3.99 -42.46
CA ILE A 862 -3.64 2.89 -41.52
C ILE A 862 -3.23 1.51 -42.07
N GLY A 863 -3.44 1.27 -43.37
CA GLY A 863 -3.22 -0.04 -43.99
C GLY A 863 -1.76 -0.49 -44.08
N THR A 864 -0.82 0.44 -43.92
CA THR A 864 0.62 0.22 -44.10
C THR A 864 1.42 0.46 -42.82
N VAL A 865 0.77 0.48 -41.65
CA VAL A 865 1.41 0.82 -40.37
C VAL A 865 2.28 -0.32 -39.85
N PRO A 866 3.59 -0.10 -39.66
CA PRO A 866 4.46 -1.05 -38.95
C PRO A 866 4.06 -1.21 -37.48
N VAL A 867 4.28 -2.40 -36.91
CA VAL A 867 3.85 -2.76 -35.55
C VAL A 867 4.38 -1.77 -34.49
N GLU A 868 5.61 -1.30 -34.64
CA GLU A 868 6.27 -0.33 -33.75
C GLU A 868 5.54 1.02 -33.62
N PHE A 869 4.76 1.43 -34.63
CA PHE A 869 4.00 2.68 -34.61
C PHE A 869 2.54 2.52 -34.19
N SER A 870 2.11 1.30 -33.83
CA SER A 870 0.71 1.00 -33.50
C SER A 870 0.18 1.86 -32.35
N LEU A 871 1.02 2.18 -31.35
CA LEU A 871 0.62 3.02 -30.22
C LEU A 871 0.35 4.46 -30.65
N SER A 872 1.27 5.08 -31.41
CA SER A 872 1.09 6.43 -31.93
C SER A 872 -0.15 6.54 -32.82
N PHE A 873 -0.39 5.54 -33.68
CA PHE A 873 -1.60 5.49 -34.49
C PHE A 873 -2.87 5.29 -33.65
N ALA A 874 -2.81 4.50 -32.57
CA ALA A 874 -3.95 4.34 -31.65
C ALA A 874 -4.27 5.64 -30.90
N GLN A 875 -3.24 6.39 -30.51
CA GLN A 875 -3.38 7.72 -29.92
C GLN A 875 -3.97 8.73 -30.90
N ILE A 876 -3.47 8.80 -32.14
CA ILE A 876 -4.01 9.69 -33.17
C ILE A 876 -5.47 9.33 -33.48
N ALA A 877 -5.80 8.04 -33.64
CA ALA A 877 -7.17 7.58 -33.84
C ALA A 877 -8.07 7.98 -32.66
N SER A 878 -7.58 7.88 -31.42
CA SER A 878 -8.30 8.32 -30.21
C SER A 878 -8.58 9.83 -30.25
N ILE A 879 -7.60 10.64 -30.66
CA ILE A 879 -7.75 12.09 -30.81
C ILE A 879 -8.80 12.42 -31.87
N PHE A 880 -8.74 11.81 -33.06
CA PHE A 880 -9.75 12.00 -34.10
C PHE A 880 -11.14 11.62 -33.60
N LEU A 881 -11.31 10.43 -33.04
CA LEU A 881 -12.62 9.97 -32.55
C LEU A 881 -13.19 10.86 -31.43
N SER A 882 -12.33 11.48 -30.60
CA SER A 882 -12.77 12.35 -29.50
C SER A 882 -13.09 13.79 -29.92
N THR A 883 -12.51 14.25 -31.03
CA THR A 883 -12.62 15.65 -31.52
C THR A 883 -13.44 15.78 -32.80
N VAL A 884 -13.87 14.66 -33.41
CA VAL A 884 -14.55 14.65 -34.72
C VAL A 884 -15.82 15.51 -34.70
N PRO A 885 -15.97 16.44 -35.67
CA PRO A 885 -17.20 17.19 -35.84
C PRO A 885 -18.39 16.27 -36.17
N LYS A 886 -19.61 16.64 -35.73
CA LYS A 886 -20.84 15.92 -36.07
C LYS A 886 -21.18 16.10 -37.55
N ASP A 887 -20.69 15.20 -38.40
CA ASP A 887 -20.94 15.18 -39.85
C ASP A 887 -21.32 13.78 -40.34
N THR A 888 -22.08 13.69 -41.43
CA THR A 888 -22.46 12.41 -42.05
C THR A 888 -21.25 11.61 -42.55
N SER A 889 -20.23 12.29 -43.07
CA SER A 889 -18.99 11.73 -43.60
C SER A 889 -18.11 11.07 -42.52
N ALA A 890 -18.24 11.48 -41.26
CA ALA A 890 -17.46 10.97 -40.13
C ALA A 890 -17.55 9.43 -39.97
N ASN A 891 -18.70 8.83 -40.30
CA ASN A 891 -18.93 7.40 -40.09
C ASN A 891 -17.95 6.51 -40.88
N ARG A 892 -17.57 6.93 -42.09
CA ARG A 892 -16.62 6.19 -42.94
C ARG A 892 -15.26 6.14 -42.26
N TYR A 893 -14.78 7.27 -41.76
CA TYR A 893 -13.48 7.40 -41.12
C TYR A 893 -13.45 6.71 -39.75
N ASN A 894 -14.50 6.89 -38.94
CA ASN A 894 -14.64 6.20 -37.66
C ASN A 894 -14.57 4.68 -37.83
N SER A 895 -15.25 4.13 -38.85
CA SER A 895 -15.21 2.68 -39.14
C SER A 895 -13.79 2.18 -39.47
N LYS A 896 -12.98 2.97 -40.18
CA LYS A 896 -11.57 2.63 -40.45
C LYS A 896 -10.73 2.64 -39.17
N CYS A 897 -10.93 3.60 -38.27
CA CYS A 897 -10.24 3.62 -36.96
C CYS A 897 -10.58 2.39 -36.09
N PHE A 898 -11.84 1.99 -36.06
CA PHE A 898 -12.26 0.79 -35.32
C PHE A 898 -11.68 -0.49 -35.94
N THR A 899 -11.58 -0.55 -37.27
CA THR A 899 -10.92 -1.66 -37.98
C THR A 899 -9.43 -1.70 -37.64
N PHE A 900 -8.77 -0.54 -37.58
CA PHE A 900 -7.39 -0.43 -37.10
C PHE A 900 -7.24 -0.94 -35.67
N TYR A 901 -8.13 -0.56 -34.74
CA TYR A 901 -8.08 -1.05 -33.37
C TYR A 901 -8.13 -2.58 -33.29
N VAL A 902 -8.97 -3.23 -34.09
CA VAL A 902 -9.02 -4.70 -34.17
C VAL A 902 -7.67 -5.28 -34.60
N ASN A 903 -7.03 -4.71 -35.62
CA ASN A 903 -5.75 -5.18 -36.13
C ASN A 903 -4.59 -4.89 -35.15
N ALA A 904 -4.58 -3.70 -34.54
CA ALA A 904 -3.52 -3.27 -33.62
C ALA A 904 -3.46 -4.14 -32.35
N LEU A 905 -4.62 -4.63 -31.88
CA LEU A 905 -4.69 -5.56 -30.74
C LEU A 905 -4.07 -6.94 -31.02
N GLN A 906 -3.77 -7.27 -32.27
CA GLN A 906 -3.06 -8.51 -32.60
C GLN A 906 -1.57 -8.46 -32.21
N SER A 907 -1.00 -7.27 -31.98
CA SER A 907 0.42 -7.07 -31.69
C SER A 907 0.88 -7.43 -30.27
N GLU A 908 -0.01 -7.95 -29.41
CA GLU A 908 0.23 -8.27 -27.99
C GLU A 908 0.85 -7.11 -27.17
N ASN A 909 0.71 -5.87 -27.64
CA ASN A 909 1.23 -4.71 -26.94
C ASN A 909 0.22 -4.21 -25.88
N GLU A 910 0.60 -4.31 -24.60
CA GLU A 910 -0.21 -3.90 -23.45
C GLU A 910 -0.60 -2.41 -23.52
N CYS A 911 0.33 -1.53 -23.87
CA CYS A 911 0.10 -0.08 -23.96
C CYS A 911 -0.93 0.26 -25.04
N VAL A 912 -0.84 -0.40 -26.21
CA VAL A 912 -1.82 -0.25 -27.29
C VAL A 912 -3.21 -0.68 -26.83
N THR A 913 -3.28 -1.82 -26.14
CA THR A 913 -4.54 -2.37 -25.61
C THR A 913 -5.18 -1.41 -24.60
N MET A 914 -4.40 -0.92 -23.65
CA MET A 914 -4.85 0.05 -22.65
C MET A 914 -5.34 1.35 -23.29
N GLN A 915 -4.61 1.90 -24.27
CA GLN A 915 -4.99 3.12 -24.98
C GLN A 915 -6.34 2.96 -25.71
N ILE A 916 -6.51 1.85 -26.43
CA ILE A 916 -7.73 1.56 -27.19
C ILE A 916 -8.93 1.39 -26.26
N LEU A 917 -8.81 0.57 -25.21
CA LEU A 917 -9.92 0.32 -24.29
C LEU A 917 -10.30 1.57 -23.50
N THR A 918 -9.32 2.37 -23.06
CA THR A 918 -9.59 3.64 -22.37
C THR A 918 -10.30 4.62 -23.30
N SER A 919 -9.82 4.77 -24.54
CA SER A 919 -10.47 5.58 -25.56
C SER A 919 -11.92 5.15 -25.80
N LEU A 920 -12.19 3.85 -25.97
CA LEU A 920 -13.55 3.34 -26.23
C LEU A 920 -14.49 3.57 -25.04
N LYS A 921 -14.01 3.38 -23.81
CA LYS A 921 -14.79 3.66 -22.60
C LYS A 921 -15.21 5.14 -22.57
N ASP A 922 -14.28 6.05 -22.78
CA ASP A 922 -14.55 7.50 -22.75
C ASP A 922 -15.47 7.93 -23.90
N LEU A 923 -15.29 7.36 -25.10
CA LEU A 923 -16.13 7.66 -26.26
C LEU A 923 -17.58 7.20 -26.04
N LEU A 924 -17.80 6.05 -25.41
CA LEU A 924 -19.15 5.49 -25.18
C LEU A 924 -20.05 6.44 -24.37
N THR A 925 -19.45 7.26 -23.49
CA THR A 925 -20.13 8.26 -22.67
C THR A 925 -20.08 9.66 -23.31
N ASN A 926 -18.89 10.13 -23.69
CA ASN A 926 -18.67 11.52 -24.09
C ASN A 926 -19.05 11.81 -25.55
N GLN A 927 -19.00 10.79 -26.42
CA GLN A 927 -19.29 10.88 -27.86
C GLN A 927 -20.25 9.78 -28.31
N SER A 928 -21.34 9.57 -27.57
CA SER A 928 -22.30 8.45 -27.77
C SER A 928 -22.90 8.36 -29.18
N TRP A 929 -22.94 9.47 -29.93
CA TRP A 929 -23.43 9.53 -31.30
C TRP A 929 -22.51 8.84 -32.32
N VAL A 930 -21.21 8.68 -32.02
CA VAL A 930 -20.25 7.96 -32.88
C VAL A 930 -20.66 6.50 -33.03
N PHE A 931 -21.20 5.90 -31.96
CA PHE A 931 -21.54 4.49 -31.91
C PHE A 931 -22.86 4.17 -32.63
N LYS A 932 -22.77 3.96 -33.95
CA LYS A 932 -23.80 3.25 -34.72
C LYS A 932 -23.74 1.74 -34.44
N GLN A 933 -24.77 1.00 -34.87
CA GLN A 933 -24.86 -0.45 -34.60
C GLN A 933 -23.60 -1.22 -35.03
N ASN A 934 -23.07 -0.94 -36.23
CA ASN A 934 -21.85 -1.58 -36.73
C ASN A 934 -20.63 -1.34 -35.82
N LEU A 935 -20.42 -0.11 -35.33
CA LEU A 935 -19.29 0.21 -34.47
C LEU A 935 -19.45 -0.42 -33.07
N LEU A 936 -20.67 -0.55 -32.55
CA LEU A 936 -20.91 -1.30 -31.31
C LEU A 936 -20.58 -2.78 -31.45
N GLU A 937 -20.95 -3.40 -32.57
CA GLU A 937 -20.59 -4.79 -32.87
C GLU A 937 -19.07 -4.94 -32.95
N ILE A 938 -18.35 -3.99 -33.57
CA ILE A 938 -16.88 -3.98 -33.60
C ILE A 938 -16.27 -3.75 -32.20
N THR A 939 -16.86 -2.88 -31.36
CA THR A 939 -16.42 -2.70 -29.96
C THR A 939 -16.47 -4.00 -29.18
N LEU A 940 -17.52 -4.81 -29.35
CA LEU A 940 -17.61 -6.12 -28.71
C LEU A 940 -16.51 -7.08 -29.19
N VAL A 941 -16.17 -7.02 -30.49
CA VAL A 941 -15.03 -7.78 -31.05
C VAL A 941 -13.70 -7.31 -30.45
N ILE A 942 -13.49 -6.00 -30.34
CA ILE A 942 -12.31 -5.40 -29.71
C ILE A 942 -12.15 -5.89 -28.26
N VAL A 943 -13.22 -5.82 -27.46
CA VAL A 943 -13.20 -6.31 -26.07
C VAL A 943 -12.87 -7.80 -26.02
N LYS A 944 -13.46 -8.62 -26.91
CA LYS A 944 -13.15 -10.05 -26.97
C LYS A 944 -11.67 -10.31 -27.25
N ILE A 945 -11.11 -9.67 -28.28
CA ILE A 945 -9.69 -9.85 -28.65
C ILE A 945 -8.78 -9.41 -27.49
N GLY A 946 -9.07 -8.27 -26.87
CA GLY A 946 -8.34 -7.79 -25.69
C GLY A 946 -8.40 -8.77 -24.52
N SER A 947 -9.58 -9.36 -24.26
CA SER A 947 -9.73 -10.37 -23.19
C SER A 947 -8.97 -11.67 -23.46
N GLN A 948 -8.92 -12.13 -24.71
CA GLN A 948 -8.20 -13.37 -25.06
C GLN A 948 -6.69 -13.28 -24.87
N ARG A 949 -6.13 -12.07 -24.86
CA ARG A 949 -4.71 -11.81 -24.67
C ARG A 949 -4.35 -11.41 -23.24
N ILE A 950 -5.32 -11.40 -22.32
CA ILE A 950 -5.14 -10.80 -21.01
C ILE A 950 -4.00 -11.42 -20.20
N ASN A 951 -3.79 -12.73 -20.35
CA ASN A 951 -2.73 -13.46 -19.66
C ASN A 951 -1.32 -13.03 -20.07
N SER A 952 -1.14 -12.42 -21.25
CA SER A 952 0.15 -11.89 -21.71
C SER A 952 0.52 -10.55 -21.07
N PHE A 953 -0.42 -9.90 -20.38
CA PHE A 953 -0.23 -8.55 -19.85
C PHE A 953 0.13 -8.56 -18.37
N THR A 954 0.85 -7.53 -17.94
CA THR A 954 1.23 -7.33 -16.53
C THR A 954 0.03 -6.84 -15.71
N ASN A 955 -0.74 -5.88 -16.24
CA ASN A 955 -1.93 -5.30 -15.59
C ASN A 955 -3.24 -6.00 -15.97
N GLN A 956 -3.30 -7.33 -15.80
CA GLN A 956 -4.46 -8.17 -16.14
C GLN A 956 -5.77 -7.63 -15.54
N GLU A 957 -5.75 -7.26 -14.26
CA GLU A 957 -6.90 -6.79 -13.49
C GLU A 957 -7.53 -5.53 -14.09
N LYS A 958 -6.69 -4.53 -14.42
CA LYS A 958 -7.14 -3.25 -14.98
C LYS A 958 -7.76 -3.44 -16.36
N ILE A 959 -7.11 -4.23 -17.23
CA ILE A 959 -7.62 -4.53 -18.57
C ILE A 959 -8.94 -5.29 -18.49
N TYR A 960 -9.07 -6.23 -17.54
CA TYR A 960 -10.28 -7.00 -17.31
C TYR A 960 -11.44 -6.10 -16.86
N ILE A 961 -11.18 -5.25 -15.86
CA ILE A 961 -12.17 -4.31 -15.34
C ILE A 961 -12.57 -3.29 -16.42
N LEU A 962 -11.64 -2.75 -17.20
CA LEU A 962 -11.95 -1.86 -18.32
C LEU A 962 -12.82 -2.56 -19.38
N SER A 963 -12.51 -3.81 -19.70
CA SER A 963 -13.26 -4.64 -20.64
C SER A 963 -14.71 -4.88 -20.17
N THR A 964 -14.89 -5.29 -18.91
CA THR A 964 -16.23 -5.46 -18.32
C THR A 964 -16.99 -4.14 -18.25
N GLN A 965 -16.31 -3.03 -17.94
CA GLN A 965 -16.90 -1.70 -17.96
C GLN A 965 -17.38 -1.31 -19.36
N ILE A 966 -16.60 -1.51 -20.42
CA ILE A 966 -17.02 -1.19 -21.80
C ILE A 966 -18.32 -1.93 -22.15
N VAL A 967 -18.40 -3.23 -21.90
CA VAL A 967 -19.62 -4.02 -22.18
C VAL A 967 -20.78 -3.52 -21.32
N SER A 968 -20.52 -3.19 -20.05
CA SER A 968 -21.54 -2.61 -19.18
C SER A 968 -22.05 -1.26 -19.72
N HIS A 969 -21.18 -0.37 -20.21
CA HIS A 969 -21.58 0.90 -20.82
C HIS A 969 -22.42 0.66 -22.08
N ILE A 970 -22.08 -0.35 -22.91
CA ILE A 970 -22.92 -0.74 -24.05
C ILE A 970 -24.32 -1.17 -23.58
N LEU A 971 -24.42 -1.99 -22.53
CA LEU A 971 -25.69 -2.48 -21.97
C LEU A 971 -26.53 -1.38 -21.30
N LEU A 972 -25.89 -0.36 -20.73
CA LEU A 972 -26.54 0.74 -20.02
C LEU A 972 -26.96 1.89 -20.95
N TYR A 973 -26.09 2.28 -21.90
CA TYR A 973 -26.29 3.47 -22.73
C TYR A 973 -26.74 3.16 -24.16
N HIS A 974 -26.45 1.96 -24.69
CA HIS A 974 -26.66 1.63 -26.11
C HIS A 974 -27.51 0.37 -26.36
N ARG A 975 -28.19 -0.15 -25.32
CA ARG A 975 -28.92 -1.43 -25.33
C ARG A 975 -29.88 -1.62 -26.50
N PHE A 976 -30.63 -0.58 -26.87
CA PHE A 976 -31.62 -0.66 -27.94
C PHE A 976 -30.98 -1.03 -29.30
N LYS A 977 -29.75 -0.57 -29.55
CA LYS A 977 -29.01 -0.84 -30.81
C LYS A 977 -28.50 -2.29 -30.92
N ILE A 978 -28.52 -3.07 -29.83
CA ILE A 978 -28.00 -4.45 -29.77
C ILE A 978 -29.08 -5.49 -29.40
N ALA A 979 -30.35 -5.10 -29.37
CA ALA A 979 -31.45 -5.90 -28.85
C ALA A 979 -31.66 -7.26 -29.55
N THR A 980 -31.21 -7.44 -30.79
CA THR A 980 -31.33 -8.71 -31.55
C THR A 980 -30.00 -9.49 -31.64
N ARG A 981 -28.93 -9.02 -30.98
CA ARG A 981 -27.55 -9.53 -31.13
C ARG A 981 -26.99 -10.14 -29.84
N HIS A 982 -27.85 -10.77 -29.03
CA HIS A 982 -27.44 -11.38 -27.75
C HIS A 982 -26.30 -12.39 -27.85
N HIS A 983 -26.18 -13.10 -28.98
CA HIS A 983 -25.10 -14.04 -29.23
C HIS A 983 -23.71 -13.37 -29.21
N LEU A 984 -23.56 -12.14 -29.69
CA LEU A 984 -22.28 -11.41 -29.65
C LEU A 984 -21.92 -11.05 -28.21
N ILE A 985 -22.89 -10.54 -27.45
CA ILE A 985 -22.71 -10.19 -26.05
C ILE A 985 -22.32 -11.43 -25.25
N LEU A 986 -23.05 -12.54 -25.40
CA LEU A 986 -22.74 -13.75 -24.66
C LEU A 986 -21.40 -14.39 -25.03
N ASN A 987 -20.96 -14.23 -26.28
CA ASN A 987 -19.63 -14.65 -26.69
C ASN A 987 -18.54 -13.89 -25.91
N VAL A 988 -18.70 -12.57 -25.77
CA VAL A 988 -17.82 -11.74 -24.94
C VAL A 988 -17.93 -12.14 -23.46
N MET A 989 -19.14 -12.32 -22.95
CA MET A 989 -19.39 -12.73 -21.56
C MET A 989 -18.75 -14.08 -21.23
N SER A 990 -18.81 -15.04 -22.15
CA SER A 990 -18.17 -16.36 -21.97
C SER A 990 -16.64 -16.24 -21.99
N SER A 991 -16.09 -15.41 -22.88
CA SER A 991 -14.64 -15.15 -22.94
C SER A 991 -14.13 -14.49 -21.66
N LEU A 992 -14.88 -13.52 -21.12
CA LEU A 992 -14.58 -12.88 -19.84
C LEU A 992 -14.72 -13.83 -18.64
N LEU A 993 -15.65 -14.79 -18.69
CA LEU A 993 -15.78 -15.81 -17.64
C LEU A 993 -14.61 -16.78 -17.64
N GLU A 994 -14.15 -17.19 -18.83
CA GLU A 994 -12.98 -18.06 -18.99
C GLU A 994 -11.72 -17.45 -18.37
N CYS A 995 -11.52 -16.13 -18.52
CA CYS A 995 -10.41 -15.40 -17.90
C CYS A 995 -10.40 -15.50 -16.37
N LEU A 996 -11.56 -15.62 -15.71
CA LEU A 996 -11.65 -15.80 -14.26
C LEU A 996 -11.44 -17.25 -13.81
N ALA A 997 -11.64 -18.20 -14.73
CA ALA A 997 -11.47 -19.61 -14.46
C ALA A 997 -10.01 -20.06 -14.62
N ASP A 998 -9.22 -19.37 -15.46
CA ASP A 998 -7.85 -19.74 -15.75
C ASP A 998 -6.94 -19.60 -14.52
N GLY A 999 -6.58 -20.74 -13.91
CA GLY A 999 -5.75 -20.83 -12.70
C GLY A 999 -4.33 -20.28 -12.84
N ASN A 1000 -3.88 -19.98 -14.06
CA ASN A 1000 -2.59 -19.33 -14.31
C ASN A 1000 -2.68 -17.79 -14.29
N SER A 1001 -3.89 -17.22 -14.22
CA SER A 1001 -4.10 -15.77 -14.22
C SER A 1001 -4.16 -15.23 -12.80
N LYS A 1002 -3.70 -13.99 -12.59
CA LYS A 1002 -3.90 -13.25 -11.33
C LYS A 1002 -5.39 -12.98 -11.06
N LEU A 1003 -6.24 -13.15 -12.07
CA LEU A 1003 -7.68 -12.97 -12.00
C LEU A 1003 -8.40 -14.11 -11.26
N SER A 1004 -7.83 -15.32 -11.28
CA SER A 1004 -8.42 -16.53 -10.70
C SER A 1004 -8.64 -16.47 -9.18
N SER A 1005 -7.93 -15.58 -8.49
CA SER A 1005 -8.07 -15.27 -7.06
C SER A 1005 -8.61 -13.86 -6.77
N ASN A 1006 -8.92 -13.06 -7.80
CA ASN A 1006 -9.27 -11.65 -7.64
C ASN A 1006 -10.79 -11.44 -7.51
N ALA A 1007 -11.23 -11.16 -6.29
CA ALA A 1007 -12.64 -10.92 -5.96
C ALA A 1007 -13.22 -9.66 -6.64
N GLU A 1008 -12.42 -8.62 -6.92
CA GLU A 1008 -12.89 -7.39 -7.56
C GLU A 1008 -13.21 -7.62 -9.04
N ALA A 1009 -12.34 -8.33 -9.76
CA ALA A 1009 -12.57 -8.74 -11.14
C ALA A 1009 -13.84 -9.62 -11.24
N ALA A 1010 -13.97 -10.58 -10.32
CA ALA A 1010 -15.16 -11.43 -10.19
C ALA A 1010 -16.44 -10.63 -9.91
N SER A 1011 -16.36 -9.63 -9.02
CA SER A 1011 -17.49 -8.72 -8.71
C SER A 1011 -17.86 -7.85 -9.90
N ALA A 1012 -16.88 -7.35 -10.67
CA ALA A 1012 -17.13 -6.60 -11.90
C ALA A 1012 -17.88 -7.45 -12.93
N TYR A 1013 -17.51 -8.73 -13.06
CA TYR A 1013 -18.23 -9.68 -13.92
C TYR A 1013 -19.64 -9.99 -13.39
N ALA A 1014 -19.81 -10.19 -12.09
CA ALA A 1014 -21.13 -10.40 -11.47
C ALA A 1014 -22.06 -9.20 -11.72
N ARG A 1015 -21.55 -7.96 -11.58
CA ARG A 1015 -22.30 -6.74 -11.91
C ARG A 1015 -22.68 -6.68 -13.39
N LEU A 1016 -21.78 -7.08 -14.28
CA LEU A 1016 -22.04 -7.17 -15.71
C LEU A 1016 -23.14 -8.20 -16.03
N LEU A 1017 -23.14 -9.36 -15.38
CA LEU A 1017 -24.21 -10.37 -15.47
C LEU A 1017 -25.55 -9.82 -15.00
N SER A 1018 -25.57 -9.11 -13.87
CA SER A 1018 -26.78 -8.46 -13.37
C SER A 1018 -27.30 -7.40 -14.35
N ASN A 1019 -26.44 -6.53 -14.88
CA ASN A 1019 -26.83 -5.52 -15.89
C ASN A 1019 -27.39 -6.16 -17.17
N LEU A 1020 -26.94 -7.36 -17.53
CA LEU A 1020 -27.47 -8.13 -18.65
C LEU A 1020 -28.87 -8.70 -18.34
N CYS A 1021 -29.04 -9.29 -17.16
CA CYS A 1021 -30.28 -9.95 -16.72
C CYS A 1021 -31.39 -8.95 -16.32
N GLU A 1022 -31.00 -7.77 -15.85
CA GLU A 1022 -31.86 -6.71 -15.35
C GLU A 1022 -31.70 -5.44 -16.20
N PRO A 1023 -32.52 -5.26 -17.26
CA PRO A 1023 -32.45 -4.06 -18.07
C PRO A 1023 -32.90 -2.82 -17.28
N SER A 1024 -31.98 -1.87 -17.07
CA SER A 1024 -32.28 -0.53 -16.55
C SER A 1024 -32.92 0.32 -17.66
N GLU A 1025 -34.17 0.76 -17.49
CA GLU A 1025 -34.85 1.61 -18.48
C GLU A 1025 -34.47 3.09 -18.29
N ARG A 1026 -33.86 3.71 -19.31
CA ARG A 1026 -33.87 5.18 -19.45
C ARG A 1026 -35.14 5.56 -20.19
N VAL A 1027 -36.03 6.27 -19.50
CA VAL A 1027 -37.29 6.81 -20.02
C VAL A 1027 -36.99 7.66 -21.27
N GLY A 1028 -37.32 7.12 -22.44
CA GLY A 1028 -37.49 7.88 -23.66
C GLY A 1028 -38.99 8.12 -23.86
N ASP A 1029 -39.38 9.39 -23.95
CA ASP A 1029 -40.75 9.81 -24.25
C ASP A 1029 -41.35 8.98 -25.40
N LYS A 1030 -42.55 8.43 -25.20
CA LYS A 1030 -43.47 7.78 -26.17
C LYS A 1030 -43.62 6.24 -26.16
N MET A 1031 -43.48 5.55 -25.03
CA MET A 1031 -44.11 4.21 -24.87
C MET A 1031 -44.87 4.10 -23.54
N SER A 1032 -46.20 3.96 -23.63
CA SER A 1032 -47.14 3.94 -22.49
C SER A 1032 -47.31 2.57 -21.80
N HIS A 1033 -46.33 1.66 -21.86
CA HIS A 1033 -46.39 0.36 -21.19
C HIS A 1033 -45.03 -0.09 -20.62
N LEU A 1034 -44.77 0.27 -19.36
CA LEU A 1034 -43.51 0.07 -18.60
C LEU A 1034 -43.15 -1.40 -18.29
N THR A 1035 -44.11 -2.33 -18.30
CA THR A 1035 -43.87 -3.73 -17.90
C THR A 1035 -43.60 -4.69 -19.07
N THR A 1036 -43.90 -4.26 -20.30
CA THR A 1036 -43.84 -5.14 -21.49
C THR A 1036 -42.45 -5.23 -22.13
N SER A 1037 -41.64 -4.18 -22.12
CA SER A 1037 -40.30 -4.11 -22.76
C SER A 1037 -39.26 -4.96 -22.04
N ALA A 1038 -39.10 -4.78 -20.72
CA ALA A 1038 -38.17 -5.57 -19.91
C ALA A 1038 -38.53 -7.07 -19.92
N SER A 1039 -39.82 -7.40 -19.84
CA SER A 1039 -40.33 -8.77 -19.92
C SER A 1039 -40.08 -9.41 -21.29
N TYR A 1040 -40.27 -8.65 -22.37
CA TYR A 1040 -39.97 -9.08 -23.73
C TYR A 1040 -38.46 -9.36 -23.93
N PHE A 1041 -37.60 -8.48 -23.41
CA PHE A 1041 -36.15 -8.66 -23.45
C PHE A 1041 -35.71 -9.91 -22.68
N LYS A 1042 -36.19 -10.10 -21.45
CA LYS A 1042 -35.92 -11.31 -20.66
C LYS A 1042 -36.32 -12.57 -21.42
N LYS A 1043 -37.47 -12.56 -22.10
CA LYS A 1043 -37.94 -13.68 -22.93
C LYS A 1043 -36.98 -14.01 -24.08
N LEU A 1044 -36.42 -13.00 -24.76
CA LEU A 1044 -35.43 -13.21 -25.83
C LEU A 1044 -34.08 -13.70 -25.30
N LEU A 1045 -33.66 -13.22 -24.13
CA LEU A 1045 -32.37 -13.53 -23.52
C LEU A 1045 -32.28 -14.97 -22.98
N ARG A 1046 -33.39 -15.55 -22.49
CA ARG A 1046 -33.46 -16.90 -21.88
C ARG A 1046 -32.72 -17.99 -22.65
N LYS A 1047 -32.94 -18.08 -23.96
CA LYS A 1047 -32.35 -19.12 -24.82
C LYS A 1047 -30.83 -19.10 -24.77
N TYR A 1048 -30.26 -17.91 -24.72
CA TYR A 1048 -28.82 -17.71 -24.77
C TYR A 1048 -28.17 -17.92 -23.39
N LEU A 1049 -28.83 -17.52 -22.29
CA LEU A 1049 -28.32 -17.69 -20.94
C LEU A 1049 -28.10 -19.15 -20.53
N SER A 1050 -28.87 -20.08 -21.10
CA SER A 1050 -28.68 -21.53 -20.88
C SER A 1050 -27.27 -22.01 -21.27
N VAL A 1051 -26.70 -21.44 -22.33
CA VAL A 1051 -25.34 -21.73 -22.80
C VAL A 1051 -24.31 -21.18 -21.82
N LEU A 1052 -24.52 -19.96 -21.34
CA LEU A 1052 -23.61 -19.32 -20.39
C LEU A 1052 -23.53 -20.09 -19.06
N LEU A 1053 -24.68 -20.57 -18.56
CA LEU A 1053 -24.73 -21.40 -17.36
C LEU A 1053 -23.99 -22.74 -17.55
N SER A 1054 -24.11 -23.35 -18.74
CA SER A 1054 -23.38 -24.59 -19.07
C SER A 1054 -21.87 -24.35 -19.11
N ASN A 1055 -21.43 -23.22 -19.68
CA ASN A 1055 -20.01 -22.83 -19.70
C ASN A 1055 -19.46 -22.61 -18.30
N TYR A 1056 -20.22 -21.95 -17.41
CA TYR A 1056 -19.82 -21.77 -16.01
C TYR A 1056 -19.58 -23.11 -15.30
N ILE A 1057 -20.49 -24.07 -15.47
CA ILE A 1057 -20.37 -25.42 -14.88
C ILE A 1057 -19.12 -26.14 -15.42
N TYR A 1058 -18.90 -26.09 -16.73
CA TYR A 1058 -17.72 -26.68 -17.36
C TYR A 1058 -16.42 -26.06 -16.82
N PHE A 1059 -16.34 -24.73 -16.74
CA PHE A 1059 -15.15 -24.05 -16.24
C PHE A 1059 -14.88 -24.33 -14.76
N ASN A 1060 -15.94 -24.40 -13.94
CA ASN A 1060 -15.82 -24.76 -12.53
C ASN A 1060 -15.21 -26.16 -12.36
N LEU A 1061 -15.65 -27.14 -13.15
CA LEU A 1061 -15.13 -28.50 -13.10
C LEU A 1061 -13.73 -28.67 -13.68
N LYS A 1062 -13.39 -27.93 -14.74
CA LYS A 1062 -12.11 -28.07 -15.45
C LYS A 1062 -10.97 -27.33 -14.74
N TYR A 1063 -11.21 -26.09 -14.32
CA TYR A 1063 -10.17 -25.21 -13.82
C TYR A 1063 -10.28 -24.94 -12.33
N THR A 1064 -11.46 -25.13 -11.72
CA THR A 1064 -11.76 -24.86 -10.30
C THR A 1064 -11.56 -23.40 -9.92
N PHE A 1065 -12.65 -22.62 -9.87
CA PHE A 1065 -12.60 -21.26 -9.36
C PHE A 1065 -12.13 -21.27 -7.89
N THR A 1066 -11.28 -20.32 -7.51
CA THR A 1066 -10.98 -20.12 -6.09
C THR A 1066 -12.27 -19.77 -5.35
N ARG A 1067 -12.31 -20.06 -4.04
CA ARG A 1067 -13.47 -19.76 -3.21
C ARG A 1067 -13.87 -18.29 -3.28
N ALA A 1068 -12.90 -17.37 -3.21
CA ALA A 1068 -13.13 -15.94 -3.26
C ALA A 1068 -13.83 -15.50 -4.57
N VAL A 1069 -13.36 -16.01 -5.71
CA VAL A 1069 -13.95 -15.71 -7.03
C VAL A 1069 -15.32 -16.37 -7.18
N ASN A 1070 -15.46 -17.62 -6.75
CA ASN A 1070 -16.73 -18.35 -6.86
C ASN A 1070 -17.84 -17.67 -6.02
N ASP A 1071 -17.51 -17.26 -4.79
CA ASP A 1071 -18.42 -16.55 -3.90
C ASP A 1071 -18.81 -15.17 -4.49
N ALA A 1072 -17.85 -14.45 -5.09
CA ALA A 1072 -18.09 -13.14 -5.71
C ALA A 1072 -18.90 -13.21 -7.03
N ILE A 1073 -18.77 -14.28 -7.83
CA ILE A 1073 -19.54 -14.50 -9.06
C ILE A 1073 -20.98 -14.93 -8.75
N MET A 1074 -21.19 -15.63 -7.63
CA MET A 1074 -22.46 -16.29 -7.30
C MET A 1074 -23.71 -15.40 -7.43
N PRO A 1075 -23.72 -14.13 -6.96
CA PRO A 1075 -24.88 -13.24 -7.14
C PRO A 1075 -25.27 -13.05 -8.61
N GLY A 1076 -24.28 -12.95 -9.51
CA GLY A 1076 -24.52 -12.85 -10.95
C GLY A 1076 -25.12 -14.13 -11.54
N ILE A 1077 -24.71 -15.30 -11.05
CA ILE A 1077 -25.26 -16.60 -11.47
C ILE A 1077 -26.69 -16.77 -10.98
N TYR A 1078 -27.04 -16.28 -9.79
CA TYR A 1078 -28.42 -16.25 -9.32
C TYR A 1078 -29.31 -15.36 -10.20
N SER A 1079 -28.80 -14.22 -10.68
CA SER A 1079 -29.50 -13.39 -11.68
C SER A 1079 -29.79 -14.16 -12.97
N VAL A 1080 -28.89 -15.04 -13.41
CA VAL A 1080 -29.10 -15.92 -14.57
C VAL A 1080 -30.22 -16.92 -14.30
N PHE A 1081 -30.19 -17.61 -13.15
CA PHE A 1081 -31.25 -18.54 -12.77
C PHE A 1081 -32.64 -17.87 -12.67
N ALA A 1082 -32.70 -16.63 -12.18
CA ALA A 1082 -33.95 -15.87 -12.07
C ALA A 1082 -34.60 -15.56 -13.43
N VAL A 1083 -33.82 -15.49 -14.52
CA VAL A 1083 -34.33 -15.23 -15.87
C VAL A 1083 -34.77 -16.52 -16.58
N LEU A 1084 -34.07 -17.63 -16.36
CA LEU A 1084 -34.31 -18.93 -17.01
C LEU A 1084 -35.66 -19.55 -16.60
N SER A 1085 -36.37 -20.15 -17.56
CA SER A 1085 -37.59 -20.91 -17.23
C SER A 1085 -37.26 -22.41 -17.05
N GLN A 1086 -38.26 -23.18 -16.59
CA GLN A 1086 -38.09 -24.62 -16.39
C GLN A 1086 -37.67 -25.38 -17.65
N ASN A 1087 -38.05 -24.88 -18.83
CA ASN A 1087 -37.68 -25.51 -20.10
C ASN A 1087 -36.18 -25.35 -20.38
N GLU A 1088 -35.61 -24.16 -20.23
CA GLU A 1088 -34.18 -23.94 -20.45
C GLU A 1088 -33.32 -24.65 -19.40
N LEU A 1089 -33.78 -24.73 -18.15
CA LEU A 1089 -33.09 -25.50 -17.11
C LEU A 1089 -32.99 -27.00 -17.44
N ARG A 1090 -34.03 -27.58 -18.04
CA ARG A 1090 -34.00 -28.97 -18.54
C ARG A 1090 -32.98 -29.15 -19.67
N VAL A 1091 -32.85 -28.16 -20.55
CA VAL A 1091 -31.86 -28.19 -21.64
C VAL A 1091 -30.43 -28.22 -21.08
N VAL A 1092 -30.13 -27.36 -20.09
CA VAL A 1092 -28.81 -27.35 -19.42
C VAL A 1092 -28.50 -28.71 -18.80
N ASN A 1093 -29.45 -29.30 -18.07
CA ASN A 1093 -29.25 -30.62 -17.47
C ASN A 1093 -28.99 -31.72 -18.51
N ALA A 1094 -29.61 -31.64 -19.68
CA ALA A 1094 -29.43 -32.62 -20.75
C ALA A 1094 -28.06 -32.51 -21.45
N SER A 1095 -27.46 -31.31 -21.51
CA SER A 1095 -26.18 -31.05 -22.18
C SER A 1095 -24.94 -31.39 -21.34
N LEU A 1096 -25.10 -31.80 -20.08
CA LEU A 1096 -23.99 -32.08 -19.15
C LEU A 1096 -23.66 -33.59 -19.04
N ASP A 1097 -22.39 -33.89 -18.80
CA ASP A 1097 -21.90 -35.23 -18.48
C ASP A 1097 -22.22 -35.61 -17.00
N TYR A 1098 -21.76 -36.79 -16.54
CA TYR A 1098 -22.10 -37.26 -15.19
C TYR A 1098 -21.61 -36.31 -14.09
N GLY A 1099 -20.36 -35.83 -14.21
CA GLY A 1099 -19.78 -34.85 -13.27
C GLY A 1099 -20.51 -33.51 -13.30
N GLY A 1100 -20.79 -32.99 -14.51
CA GLY A 1100 -21.57 -31.77 -14.72
C GLY A 1100 -22.97 -31.82 -14.11
N LYS A 1101 -23.69 -32.94 -14.26
CA LYS A 1101 -25.04 -33.13 -13.70
C LYS A 1101 -25.05 -33.13 -12.17
N ALA A 1102 -24.06 -33.76 -11.55
CA ALA A 1102 -23.94 -33.77 -10.09
C ALA A 1102 -23.74 -32.34 -9.56
N PHE A 1103 -22.81 -31.59 -10.14
CA PHE A 1103 -22.54 -30.21 -9.77
C PHE A 1103 -23.74 -29.28 -10.02
N TYR A 1104 -24.39 -29.40 -11.19
CA TYR A 1104 -25.58 -28.63 -11.54
C TYR A 1104 -26.72 -28.79 -10.52
N LYS A 1105 -26.94 -30.01 -10.01
CA LYS A 1105 -27.97 -30.29 -9.02
C LYS A 1105 -27.70 -29.55 -7.70
N THR A 1106 -26.46 -29.56 -7.23
CA THR A 1106 -26.04 -28.82 -6.03
C THR A 1106 -26.26 -27.33 -6.23
N LEU A 1107 -25.74 -26.78 -7.35
CA LEU A 1107 -25.86 -25.36 -7.67
C LEU A 1107 -27.32 -24.88 -7.76
N TYR A 1108 -28.21 -25.68 -8.34
CA TYR A 1108 -29.63 -25.35 -8.45
C TYR A 1108 -30.36 -25.39 -7.09
N ASN A 1109 -29.95 -26.29 -6.18
CA ASN A 1109 -30.47 -26.31 -4.82
C ASN A 1109 -30.01 -25.08 -4.04
N ASP A 1110 -28.73 -24.72 -4.14
CA ASP A 1110 -28.18 -23.53 -3.48
C ASP A 1110 -28.92 -22.26 -3.93
N TYR A 1111 -29.22 -22.14 -5.23
CA TYR A 1111 -30.05 -21.06 -5.77
C TYR A 1111 -31.46 -21.03 -5.15
N LYS A 1112 -32.12 -22.17 -4.94
CA LYS A 1112 -33.45 -22.22 -4.30
C LYS A 1112 -33.42 -21.82 -2.83
N ASP A 1113 -32.34 -22.13 -2.14
CA ASP A 1113 -32.21 -21.88 -0.71
C ASP A 1113 -31.81 -20.43 -0.42
N HIS A 1114 -30.90 -19.87 -1.22
CA HIS A 1114 -30.26 -18.58 -0.94
C HIS A 1114 -30.51 -17.49 -2.00
N GLY A 1115 -30.83 -17.86 -3.25
CA GLY A 1115 -30.92 -16.93 -4.38
C GLY A 1115 -32.34 -16.56 -4.82
N LYS A 1116 -33.35 -17.34 -4.43
CA LYS A 1116 -34.76 -17.05 -4.70
C LYS A 1116 -35.35 -16.29 -3.52
N TRP A 1117 -35.86 -15.07 -3.74
CA TRP A 1117 -36.64 -14.35 -2.74
C TRP A 1117 -37.80 -15.26 -2.30
N LYS A 1118 -37.75 -15.73 -1.06
CA LYS A 1118 -38.87 -16.36 -0.39
C LYS A 1118 -39.65 -15.19 0.22
N ASP A 1119 -40.75 -14.80 -0.43
CA ASP A 1119 -41.70 -13.89 0.20
C ASP A 1119 -42.13 -14.53 1.54
N GLN A 1120 -41.77 -13.88 2.64
CA GLN A 1120 -42.47 -13.98 3.92
C GLN A 1120 -43.53 -12.90 3.95
#